data_AF-A0A7S4NEP2-F1
#
_entry.id   AF-A0A7S4NEP2-F1
#
_cell.length_a   1.000
_cell.length_b   1.000
_cell.length_c   1.000
_cell.angle_alpha   90.00
_cell.angle_beta   90.00
_cell.angle_gamma   90.00
#
_symmetry.space_group_name_H-M   'P 1'
#
loop_
_entity.id
_entity.type
_entity.pdbx_description
1 polymer ?
#
loop_
_entity_poly.entity_id
_entity_poly.type
_entity_poly.pdbx_seq_one_letter_code
_entity_poly.pdbx_strand_id
1 'polypeptide(L)'
;VESLRRTPQKGFTGVDDCSTITEDDRSVTSSLWKAAEGVGSVLSQSMAILRGEAPLLEQDEERSNADGDRPSSPVNTLSLPTSVSERFRNESGHAPSANEYADSKAPLVKEDIDFLKDPLSEMTYARRIALSLMKKNWYYPQPEEEDDEAADDAAADDGMPPGEGEDVLRQMSERRKSTICSPTRGELEIVESTHKPDLAKAWTYFEHITLPRFILKDKGPEGERSGNCFARMMRKVCKGDEQLDRAEPGEDEEKTRLYSPIFTPLSQMGDFGLGIGLYFSTLRAIAIMTFLAGCMNLYNMYYFNSPEYSNGQPSISALLLGSALCTEQEWVPCPTCSTDNFGDGYDRRLTNGTSGGESVFFAKQNQCERPPFVVGMVNYGTLMLVIVGMFFMHQYQKRQEIAFDEDEQTTQDYSIVIKNPPADATEPDEWKQFFETNFDNVHVTCCTVGVDNDLLVRSLVERRRMLILLQNALPPGTDLSVMNLAKIGGNILRGRSWLQRFIAAIVPGVPENFGKLVVLNAKIQGLAQMEYSSTNVFVTFETERGQRQVLSALSVGSIAVKRNKISCVKKEHLFRGNKVLKVDEADEPSTVRWEDLNAPFRARIKQVAITTFVTCCAVALVAFIVQLCRGVDVIFGAYAIAIFNAVFPVFAKILTNMEAHAAEGDKQASLYFKIALFRWVNTAIVFSIVVVG
;
A
#
# COMPACT_ATOMS: atom_id res chain seq x y z
N VAL A 1 -16.32 35.10 -17.49
CA VAL A 1 -15.90 36.42 -16.97
C VAL A 1 -16.02 37.54 -18.02
N GLU A 2 -16.66 37.33 -19.16
CA GLU A 2 -16.89 38.41 -20.15
C GLU A 2 -18.34 38.47 -20.70
N SER A 3 -19.34 38.03 -19.93
CA SER A 3 -20.76 38.19 -20.31
C SER A 3 -21.71 38.65 -19.19
N LEU A 4 -21.20 39.20 -18.09
CA LEU A 4 -22.01 39.77 -17.00
C LEU A 4 -21.72 41.27 -16.83
N ARG A 5 -22.11 42.05 -17.84
CA ARG A 5 -22.23 43.52 -17.75
C ARG A 5 -23.40 43.95 -18.61
N ARG A 6 -24.60 44.03 -18.01
CA ARG A 6 -25.69 44.98 -18.32
C ARG A 6 -26.99 44.52 -17.65
N THR A 7 -27.32 45.14 -16.52
CA THR A 7 -28.66 45.64 -16.17
C THR A 7 -28.58 46.57 -14.94
N PRO A 8 -29.50 47.55 -14.80
CA PRO A 8 -29.23 48.79 -14.06
C PRO A 8 -29.68 48.75 -12.59
N GLN A 9 -28.99 49.58 -11.80
CA GLN A 9 -29.27 49.90 -10.40
C GLN A 9 -30.67 50.51 -10.21
N LYS A 10 -31.42 49.98 -9.23
CA LYS A 10 -32.43 50.73 -8.48
C LYS A 10 -31.95 50.83 -7.03
N GLY A 11 -31.83 52.07 -6.55
CA GLY A 11 -31.37 52.40 -5.21
C GLY A 11 -32.41 52.09 -4.13
N PHE A 12 -31.91 51.75 -2.96
CA PHE A 12 -32.63 51.84 -1.70
C PHE A 12 -31.65 52.32 -0.63
N THR A 13 -32.05 53.40 0.04
CA THR A 13 -31.33 54.14 1.08
C THR A 13 -31.86 53.78 2.47
N GLY A 14 -30.99 53.82 3.48
CA GLY A 14 -31.30 53.72 4.92
C GLY A 14 -31.16 52.27 5.43
N VAL A 15 -30.53 51.98 6.56
CA VAL A 15 -30.45 52.71 7.83
C VAL A 15 -29.17 52.29 8.57
N ASP A 16 -28.56 53.26 9.25
CA ASP A 16 -27.48 53.09 10.23
C ASP A 16 -27.91 52.20 11.40
N ASP A 17 -27.03 51.27 11.85
CA ASP A 17 -26.81 51.16 13.28
C ASP A 17 -25.47 50.47 13.61
N CYS A 18 -24.72 51.18 14.43
CA CYS A 18 -23.43 50.84 14.99
C CYS A 18 -23.67 50.03 16.28
N SER A 19 -23.08 48.84 16.40
CA SER A 19 -22.73 48.33 17.73
C SER A 19 -21.41 47.56 17.71
N THR A 20 -20.50 48.13 18.49
CA THR A 20 -19.25 47.62 19.07
C THR A 20 -19.24 46.12 19.36
N ILE A 21 -18.26 45.41 18.79
CA ILE A 21 -17.77 44.12 19.30
C ILE A 21 -16.33 44.32 19.76
N THR A 22 -16.11 43.90 21.00
CA THR A 22 -14.92 44.04 21.84
C THR A 22 -13.76 43.13 21.42
N GLU A 23 -12.54 43.61 21.65
CA GLU A 23 -11.28 42.85 21.57
C GLU A 23 -11.22 41.77 22.65
N ASP A 24 -11.77 40.58 22.40
CA ASP A 24 -11.44 39.38 23.18
C ASP A 24 -11.80 38.11 22.38
N ASP A 25 -11.05 37.81 21.31
CA ASP A 25 -11.17 36.54 20.58
C ASP A 25 -9.94 36.18 19.73
N ARG A 26 -8.73 36.35 20.30
CA ARG A 26 -7.46 36.04 19.60
C ARG A 26 -6.87 34.64 19.87
N SER A 27 -7.54 33.76 20.62
CA SER A 27 -7.00 32.41 20.90
C SER A 27 -7.61 31.26 20.07
N VAL A 28 -8.69 31.50 19.31
CA VAL A 28 -9.33 30.48 18.45
C VAL A 28 -8.78 30.49 17.02
N THR A 29 -8.05 31.53 16.62
CA THR A 29 -7.58 31.73 15.24
C THR A 29 -6.30 30.96 14.88
N SER A 30 -5.46 30.53 15.83
CA SER A 30 -4.18 29.87 15.49
C SER A 30 -4.34 28.39 15.07
N SER A 31 -5.38 27.71 15.57
CA SER A 31 -5.71 26.33 15.20
C SER A 31 -6.36 26.26 13.82
N LEU A 32 -7.22 27.25 13.52
CA LEU A 32 -7.84 27.44 12.21
C LEU A 32 -6.80 27.87 11.15
N TRP A 33 -5.76 28.62 11.53
CA TRP A 33 -4.68 29.01 10.61
C TRP A 33 -3.83 27.82 10.16
N LYS A 34 -3.46 26.90 11.06
CA LYS A 34 -2.70 25.69 10.68
C LYS A 34 -3.51 24.70 9.84
N ALA A 35 -4.82 24.61 10.09
CA ALA A 35 -5.72 23.85 9.24
C ALA A 35 -5.91 24.54 7.87
N ALA A 36 -5.94 25.88 7.83
CA ALA A 36 -6.00 26.66 6.59
C ALA A 36 -4.70 26.59 5.79
N GLU A 37 -3.51 26.50 6.41
CA GLU A 37 -2.23 26.25 5.74
C GLU A 37 -2.20 24.86 5.10
N GLY A 38 -2.68 23.83 5.81
CA GLY A 38 -2.79 22.48 5.26
C GLY A 38 -3.79 22.38 4.10
N VAL A 39 -4.94 23.05 4.22
CA VAL A 39 -5.95 23.12 3.14
C VAL A 39 -5.46 23.96 1.97
N GLY A 40 -4.71 25.04 2.23
CA GLY A 40 -4.09 25.88 1.20
C GLY A 40 -3.01 25.14 0.42
N SER A 41 -2.17 24.35 1.09
CA SER A 41 -1.17 23.47 0.46
C SER A 41 -1.81 22.40 -0.43
N VAL A 42 -2.87 21.75 0.06
CA VAL A 42 -3.61 20.73 -0.71
C VAL A 42 -4.36 21.34 -1.91
N LEU A 43 -5.00 22.50 -1.74
CA LEU A 43 -5.67 23.21 -2.84
C LEU A 43 -4.67 23.74 -3.88
N SER A 44 -3.49 24.20 -3.44
CA SER A 44 -2.38 24.61 -4.31
C SER A 44 -1.86 23.45 -5.15
N GLN A 45 -1.57 22.30 -4.53
CA GLN A 45 -1.14 21.09 -5.22
C GLN A 45 -2.22 20.54 -6.16
N SER A 46 -3.49 20.60 -5.76
CA SER A 46 -4.62 20.19 -6.60
C SER A 46 -4.78 21.11 -7.83
N MET A 47 -4.56 22.42 -7.67
CA MET A 47 -4.54 23.39 -8.77
C MET A 47 -3.36 23.17 -9.73
N ALA A 48 -2.17 22.83 -9.23
CA ALA A 48 -1.00 22.52 -10.05
C ALA A 48 -1.23 21.25 -10.90
N ILE A 49 -1.81 20.20 -10.31
CA ILE A 49 -2.20 18.97 -11.03
C ILE A 49 -3.25 19.26 -12.11
N LEU A 50 -4.26 20.09 -11.82
CA LEU A 50 -5.27 20.48 -12.81
C LEU A 50 -4.72 21.36 -13.94
N ARG A 51 -3.56 21.99 -13.75
CA ARG A 51 -2.85 22.77 -14.78
C ARG A 51 -1.81 21.95 -15.55
N GLY A 52 -1.62 20.66 -15.21
CA GLY A 52 -0.61 19.80 -15.82
C GLY A 52 0.82 20.13 -15.38
N GLU A 53 0.99 20.84 -14.27
CA GLU A 53 2.28 21.13 -13.67
C GLU A 53 2.71 19.96 -12.78
N ALA A 54 3.98 19.57 -12.84
CA ALA A 54 4.51 18.52 -11.97
C ALA A 54 4.44 18.97 -10.50
N PRO A 55 4.07 18.10 -9.55
CA PRO A 55 4.03 18.45 -8.14
C PRO A 55 5.43 18.89 -7.67
N LEU A 56 5.51 20.07 -7.06
CA LEU A 56 6.73 20.56 -6.42
C LEU A 56 7.04 19.63 -5.24
N LEU A 57 8.11 18.85 -5.37
CA LEU A 57 8.75 18.21 -4.24
C LEU A 57 9.36 19.31 -3.37
N GLU A 58 8.97 19.37 -2.10
CA GLU A 58 9.64 20.22 -1.11
C GLU A 58 11.14 19.88 -1.12
N GLN A 59 11.94 20.80 -1.63
CA GLN A 59 13.38 20.82 -1.42
C GLN A 59 13.60 21.43 -0.04
N ASP A 60 14.02 20.62 0.92
CA ASP A 60 14.62 21.14 2.15
C ASP A 60 15.94 21.86 1.78
N GLU A 61 15.98 23.17 2.04
CA GLU A 61 17.17 24.01 1.84
C GLU A 61 18.27 23.62 2.86
N GLU A 62 19.18 22.72 2.49
CA GLU A 62 20.45 22.54 3.19
C GLU A 62 21.47 23.59 2.74
N ARG A 63 21.74 24.58 3.62
CA ARG A 63 22.95 25.40 3.54
C ARG A 63 24.15 24.59 4.05
N SER A 64 25.09 24.33 3.15
CA SER A 64 26.41 23.79 3.45
C SER A 64 27.30 24.84 4.13
N ASN A 65 27.91 24.47 5.25
CA ASN A 65 29.19 25.01 5.69
C ASN A 65 30.13 23.84 5.91
N ALA A 66 31.29 23.93 5.26
CA ALA A 66 32.37 22.97 5.30
C ALA A 66 33.19 23.05 6.61
N ASP A 67 34.09 22.08 6.75
CA ASP A 67 35.11 21.86 7.78
C ASP A 67 34.68 21.12 9.07
N GLY A 68 35.31 19.96 9.28
CA GLY A 68 35.35 19.26 10.57
C GLY A 68 35.56 17.75 10.44
N ASP A 69 36.76 17.29 10.80
CA ASP A 69 37.28 15.92 10.78
C ASP A 69 36.35 14.83 11.36
N ARG A 70 36.34 13.65 10.72
CA ARG A 70 35.65 12.43 11.19
C ARG A 70 36.64 11.42 11.79
N PRO A 71 36.29 10.73 12.88
CA PRO A 71 36.70 9.36 13.13
C PRO A 71 35.59 8.36 12.77
N SER A 72 35.99 7.25 12.16
CA SER A 72 35.18 6.12 11.72
C SER A 72 34.61 5.30 12.89
N SER A 73 33.32 4.95 12.84
CA SER A 73 32.69 3.87 13.62
C SER A 73 31.94 2.93 12.67
N PRO A 74 31.89 1.62 12.93
CA PRO A 74 31.45 0.62 11.97
C PRO A 74 29.92 0.53 11.86
N VAL A 75 29.44 0.37 10.64
CA VAL A 75 28.04 0.09 10.30
C VAL A 75 27.84 -1.43 10.31
N ASN A 76 26.94 -1.92 11.16
CA ASN A 76 26.48 -3.31 11.13
C ASN A 76 25.47 -3.48 9.98
N THR A 77 25.90 -4.05 8.86
CA THR A 77 25.02 -4.57 7.81
C THR A 77 24.68 -6.03 8.10
N LEU A 78 23.38 -6.33 8.24
CA LEU A 78 22.85 -7.70 8.21
C LEU A 78 22.95 -8.23 6.77
N SER A 79 23.73 -9.30 6.55
CA SER A 79 23.72 -10.10 5.33
C SER A 79 22.81 -11.34 5.51
N LEU A 80 21.97 -11.62 4.53
CA LEU A 80 21.22 -12.88 4.40
C LEU A 80 22.17 -14.04 4.05
N PRO A 81 21.91 -15.28 4.50
CA PRO A 81 22.68 -16.44 4.08
C PRO A 81 22.25 -16.90 2.68
N THR A 82 23.17 -16.78 1.72
CA THR A 82 23.11 -17.49 0.43
C THR A 82 23.70 -18.88 0.63
N SER A 83 22.86 -19.89 0.87
CA SER A 83 23.22 -21.28 0.62
C SER A 83 21.98 -22.16 0.54
N VAL A 84 21.97 -23.04 -0.47
CA VAL A 84 21.02 -24.11 -0.79
C VAL A 84 20.08 -23.78 -1.97
N SER A 85 20.66 -23.72 -3.16
CA SER A 85 19.98 -24.05 -4.42
C SER A 85 20.86 -24.99 -5.24
N GLU A 86 21.18 -26.15 -4.68
CA GLU A 86 21.71 -27.30 -5.42
C GLU A 86 21.21 -28.58 -4.75
N ARG A 87 19.92 -28.89 -4.93
CA ARG A 87 19.31 -30.24 -4.85
C ARG A 87 17.80 -30.09 -4.81
N PHE A 88 17.13 -29.98 -5.95
CA PHE A 88 15.81 -30.57 -6.18
C PHE A 88 15.51 -30.51 -7.67
N ARG A 89 16.16 -31.41 -8.43
CA ARG A 89 15.71 -31.76 -9.77
C ARG A 89 15.90 -33.26 -9.95
N ASN A 90 14.97 -34.03 -9.41
CA ASN A 90 14.63 -35.39 -9.84
C ASN A 90 13.42 -35.87 -9.04
N GLU A 91 12.24 -35.86 -9.66
CA GLU A 91 11.26 -36.96 -9.59
C GLU A 91 9.98 -36.60 -10.37
N SER A 92 9.89 -37.08 -11.62
CA SER A 92 8.66 -37.62 -12.21
C SER A 92 9.02 -38.24 -13.56
N GLY A 93 8.76 -39.54 -13.72
CA GLY A 93 9.43 -40.38 -14.71
C GLY A 93 8.72 -40.57 -16.05
N HIS A 94 9.51 -40.98 -17.04
CA HIS A 94 9.30 -42.13 -17.94
C HIS A 94 10.58 -42.25 -18.77
N ALA A 95 11.38 -43.28 -18.52
CA ALA A 95 12.60 -43.54 -19.25
C ALA A 95 12.31 -44.32 -20.53
N PRO A 96 12.57 -43.79 -21.73
CA PRO A 96 12.86 -44.64 -22.88
C PRO A 96 14.32 -45.08 -22.81
N SER A 97 14.57 -46.34 -23.15
CA SER A 97 15.87 -46.99 -23.17
C SER A 97 16.88 -46.23 -24.03
N ALA A 98 17.94 -45.71 -23.40
CA ALA A 98 19.08 -45.10 -24.07
C ALA A 98 20.27 -46.06 -24.06
N ASN A 99 20.45 -46.75 -25.19
CA ASN A 99 21.75 -47.22 -25.66
C ASN A 99 21.97 -46.48 -26.97
N GLU A 100 22.71 -45.36 -26.98
CA GLU A 100 23.55 -44.91 -28.10
C GLU A 100 24.10 -43.48 -27.91
N TYR A 101 25.37 -43.32 -28.29
CA TYR A 101 26.16 -42.09 -28.43
C TYR A 101 26.51 -41.29 -27.18
N ALA A 102 27.54 -41.76 -26.47
CA ALA A 102 28.47 -40.89 -25.75
C ALA A 102 29.32 -40.13 -26.79
N ASP A 103 28.82 -38.99 -27.27
CA ASP A 103 29.61 -38.00 -28.00
C ASP A 103 30.04 -36.90 -27.04
N SER A 104 31.33 -36.87 -26.73
CA SER A 104 31.96 -35.96 -25.76
C SER A 104 31.97 -34.53 -26.30
N LYS A 105 30.89 -33.79 -26.11
CA LYS A 105 30.95 -32.32 -26.21
C LYS A 105 31.71 -31.79 -25.00
N ALA A 106 32.87 -31.17 -25.26
CA ALA A 106 33.60 -30.40 -24.26
C ALA A 106 32.65 -29.40 -23.57
N PRO A 107 32.79 -29.16 -22.25
CA PRO A 107 31.98 -28.17 -21.57
C PRO A 107 32.18 -26.83 -22.29
N LEU A 108 31.12 -26.32 -22.90
CA LEU A 108 31.08 -24.96 -23.38
C LEU A 108 31.39 -24.09 -22.16
N VAL A 109 32.53 -23.40 -22.19
CA VAL A 109 32.85 -22.35 -21.23
C VAL A 109 31.69 -21.38 -21.31
N LYS A 110 30.82 -21.37 -20.28
CA LYS A 110 29.79 -20.35 -20.14
C LYS A 110 30.55 -19.04 -20.02
N GLU A 111 30.45 -18.19 -21.04
CA GLU A 111 30.94 -16.82 -20.93
C GLU A 111 30.07 -16.14 -19.89
N ASP A 112 30.68 -15.66 -18.80
CA ASP A 112 29.99 -14.83 -17.82
C ASP A 112 29.34 -13.65 -18.55
N ILE A 113 28.01 -13.56 -18.46
CA ILE A 113 27.26 -12.51 -19.12
C ILE A 113 27.55 -11.21 -18.36
N ASP A 114 28.39 -10.37 -18.93
CA ASP A 114 28.67 -9.05 -18.36
C ASP A 114 27.50 -8.10 -18.63
N PHE A 115 26.53 -8.08 -17.72
CA PHE A 115 25.36 -7.21 -17.78
C PHE A 115 25.73 -5.73 -17.91
N LEU A 116 26.91 -5.29 -17.49
CA LEU A 116 27.35 -3.91 -17.65
C LEU A 116 27.48 -3.49 -19.12
N LYS A 117 27.52 -4.47 -20.02
CA LYS A 117 27.58 -4.29 -21.47
C LYS A 117 26.23 -4.52 -22.16
N ASP A 118 25.13 -4.60 -21.42
CA ASP A 118 23.79 -4.65 -22.01
C ASP A 118 23.62 -3.49 -23.00
N PRO A 119 22.97 -3.70 -24.16
CA PRO A 119 22.70 -2.60 -25.07
C PRO A 119 21.86 -1.53 -24.38
N LEU A 120 22.22 -0.25 -24.57
CA LEU A 120 21.56 0.89 -23.91
C LEU A 120 20.03 0.85 -24.05
N SER A 121 19.51 0.36 -25.18
CA SER A 121 18.07 0.22 -25.42
C SER A 121 17.35 -0.71 -24.44
N GLU A 122 18.06 -1.65 -23.83
CA GLU A 122 17.54 -2.63 -22.88
C GLU A 122 17.77 -2.20 -21.42
N MET A 123 18.66 -1.24 -21.18
CA MET A 123 18.88 -0.64 -19.86
C MET A 123 17.81 0.39 -19.51
N THR A 124 17.39 0.40 -18.25
CA THR A 124 16.53 1.46 -17.71
C THR A 124 17.24 2.81 -17.61
N TYR A 125 16.47 3.90 -17.61
CA TYR A 125 17.04 5.24 -17.50
C TYR A 125 17.81 5.45 -16.19
N ALA A 126 17.29 4.90 -15.07
CA ALA A 126 17.96 4.92 -13.78
C ALA A 126 19.31 4.21 -13.82
N ARG A 127 19.39 3.01 -14.43
CA ARG A 127 20.65 2.29 -14.61
C ARG A 127 21.65 3.05 -15.48
N ARG A 128 21.20 3.69 -16.56
CA ARG A 128 22.07 4.55 -17.38
C ARG A 128 22.63 5.73 -16.58
N ILE A 129 21.82 6.36 -15.72
CA ILE A 129 22.29 7.40 -14.81
C ILE A 129 23.29 6.82 -13.80
N ALA A 130 22.98 5.71 -13.16
CA ALA A 130 23.87 5.06 -12.20
C ALA A 130 25.22 4.72 -12.82
N LEU A 131 25.24 4.06 -13.99
CA LEU A 131 26.47 3.75 -14.73
C LEU A 131 27.25 5.01 -15.15
N SER A 132 26.56 6.12 -15.43
CA SER A 132 27.19 7.41 -15.71
C SER A 132 27.80 8.04 -14.45
N LEU A 133 27.10 7.97 -13.32
CA LEU A 133 27.57 8.45 -12.01
C LEU A 133 28.72 7.61 -11.46
N MET A 134 28.72 6.30 -11.69
CA MET A 134 29.81 5.39 -11.30
C MET A 134 31.16 5.73 -11.94
N LYS A 135 31.17 6.48 -13.05
CA LYS A 135 32.40 7.03 -13.64
C LYS A 135 32.95 8.25 -12.89
N LYS A 136 32.27 8.70 -11.82
CA LYS A 136 32.67 9.85 -11.01
C LYS A 136 33.17 9.37 -9.65
N ASN A 137 34.40 9.72 -9.31
CA ASN A 137 35.07 9.30 -8.06
C ASN A 137 34.30 9.71 -6.79
N TRP A 138 33.52 10.80 -6.81
CA TRP A 138 32.72 11.20 -5.65
C TRP A 138 31.52 10.27 -5.39
N TYR A 139 31.06 9.55 -6.40
CA TYR A 139 29.92 8.65 -6.32
C TYR A 139 30.37 7.19 -6.12
N TYR A 140 31.42 6.77 -6.84
CA TYR A 140 32.09 5.49 -6.63
C TYR A 140 33.60 5.74 -6.47
N PRO A 141 34.06 6.06 -5.25
CA PRO A 141 35.48 6.27 -4.99
C PRO A 141 36.17 4.93 -5.19
N GLN A 142 36.86 4.79 -6.33
CA GLN A 142 37.80 3.70 -6.46
C GLN A 142 38.92 3.97 -5.46
N PRO A 143 39.30 2.98 -4.63
CA PRO A 143 40.54 3.10 -3.89
C PRO A 143 41.60 3.47 -4.92
N GLU A 144 42.35 4.54 -4.67
CA GLU A 144 43.56 4.80 -5.44
C GLU A 144 44.29 3.45 -5.45
N GLU A 145 44.49 2.89 -6.64
CA GLU A 145 45.42 1.77 -6.78
C GLU A 145 46.69 2.35 -6.19
N GLU A 146 47.01 1.96 -4.95
CA GLU A 146 48.31 2.27 -4.38
C GLU A 146 49.27 1.73 -5.44
N ASP A 147 49.94 2.64 -6.13
CA ASP A 147 50.92 2.30 -7.13
C ASP A 147 51.96 1.46 -6.38
N ASP A 148 51.81 0.13 -6.40
CA ASP A 148 52.71 -0.82 -5.77
C ASP A 148 54.14 -0.65 -6.33
N GLU A 149 54.30 0.10 -7.42
CA GLU A 149 55.57 0.57 -7.96
C GLU A 149 56.36 1.49 -7.00
N ALA A 150 55.73 2.17 -6.03
CA ALA A 150 56.42 3.03 -5.07
C ALA A 150 57.06 2.25 -3.89
N ALA A 151 56.72 0.98 -3.69
CA ALA A 151 57.31 0.16 -2.63
C ALA A 151 58.66 -0.49 -3.03
N ASP A 152 58.92 -0.66 -4.32
CA ASP A 152 60.19 -1.24 -4.80
C ASP A 152 61.33 -0.21 -4.92
N ASP A 153 61.02 1.07 -5.14
CA ASP A 153 62.05 2.13 -5.25
C ASP A 153 62.52 2.69 -3.89
N ALA A 154 61.76 2.48 -2.81
CA ALA A 154 62.15 2.91 -1.45
C ALA A 154 63.12 1.94 -0.74
N ALA A 155 63.45 0.79 -1.35
CA ALA A 155 64.39 -0.19 -0.80
C ALA A 155 65.86 0.01 -1.27
N ALA A 156 66.14 1.02 -2.09
CA ALA A 156 67.46 1.16 -2.74
C ALA A 156 68.41 2.20 -2.13
N ASP A 157 67.98 3.04 -1.18
CA ASP A 157 68.82 4.14 -0.67
C ASP A 157 68.69 4.36 0.84
N ASP A 158 69.16 3.41 1.63
CA ASP A 158 69.83 3.75 2.89
C ASP A 158 70.77 2.62 3.33
N GLY A 159 72.05 2.98 3.46
CA GLY A 159 73.12 2.09 3.87
C GLY A 159 73.01 1.68 5.33
N MET A 160 72.08 0.77 5.64
CA MET A 160 71.97 0.16 6.95
C MET A 160 72.86 -1.09 7.03
N PRO A 161 73.73 -1.21 8.06
CA PRO A 161 74.66 -2.33 8.20
C PRO A 161 73.91 -3.66 8.38
N PRO A 162 74.45 -4.77 7.85
CA PRO A 162 73.80 -6.07 7.88
C PRO A 162 73.91 -6.64 9.31
N GLY A 163 72.79 -6.64 10.02
CA GLY A 163 72.64 -7.36 11.29
C GLY A 163 71.68 -6.67 12.24
N GLU A 164 70.68 -7.42 12.72
CA GLU A 164 69.79 -7.11 13.86
C GLU A 164 68.42 -6.46 13.59
N GLY A 165 67.99 -6.26 12.33
CA GLY A 165 66.69 -5.64 12.02
C GLY A 165 65.49 -6.58 11.79
N GLU A 166 65.71 -7.81 11.29
CA GLU A 166 64.60 -8.66 10.79
C GLU A 166 63.74 -9.30 11.91
N ASP A 167 64.29 -9.56 13.09
CA ASP A 167 63.54 -10.23 14.16
C ASP A 167 62.53 -9.31 14.88
N VAL A 168 62.75 -7.99 14.85
CA VAL A 168 61.88 -7.03 15.55
C VAL A 168 60.62 -6.72 14.74
N LEU A 169 60.73 -6.59 13.41
CA LEU A 169 59.54 -6.38 12.56
C LEU A 169 58.66 -7.64 12.50
N ARG A 170 59.27 -8.82 12.54
CA ARG A 170 58.53 -10.10 12.58
C ARG A 170 57.77 -10.29 13.90
N GLN A 171 58.39 -9.91 15.04
CA GLN A 171 57.71 -9.94 16.35
C GLN A 171 56.59 -8.89 16.50
N MET A 172 56.69 -7.73 15.84
CA MET A 172 55.62 -6.72 15.89
C MET A 172 54.41 -7.08 15.00
N SER A 173 54.64 -7.75 13.88
CA SER A 173 53.58 -8.31 13.02
C SER A 173 52.82 -9.44 13.72
N GLU A 174 53.51 -10.32 14.45
CA GLU A 174 52.88 -11.43 15.18
C GLU A 174 52.14 -10.99 16.45
N ARG A 175 52.60 -9.93 17.14
CA ARG A 175 51.90 -9.41 18.35
C ARG A 175 50.60 -8.68 18.07
N ARG A 176 50.34 -8.19 16.85
CA ARG A 176 49.05 -7.57 16.51
C ARG A 176 47.93 -8.59 16.23
N LYS A 177 48.26 -9.86 16.02
CA LYS A 177 47.26 -10.91 15.73
C LYS A 177 46.77 -11.68 16.96
N SER A 178 47.36 -11.50 18.15
CA SER A 178 47.16 -12.43 19.28
C SER A 178 46.37 -11.88 20.48
N THR A 179 45.51 -10.87 20.34
CA THR A 179 44.78 -10.34 21.53
C THR A 179 43.33 -10.00 21.25
N ILE A 180 42.55 -10.94 20.72
CA ILE A 180 41.09 -10.97 20.93
C ILE A 180 40.67 -12.43 21.15
N CYS A 181 40.72 -12.89 22.41
CA CYS A 181 39.98 -14.07 22.85
C CYS A 181 38.74 -13.60 23.62
N SER A 182 37.56 -13.90 23.10
CA SER A 182 36.28 -13.89 23.82
C SER A 182 35.50 -15.14 23.43
N PRO A 183 34.67 -15.69 24.33
CA PRO A 183 34.26 -17.08 24.27
C PRO A 183 33.20 -17.36 23.20
N THR A 184 33.35 -18.56 22.63
CA THR A 184 32.60 -19.22 21.57
C THR A 184 31.08 -19.11 21.68
N ARG A 185 30.50 -18.30 20.78
CA ARG A 185 29.10 -18.39 20.35
C ARG A 185 29.16 -18.55 18.84
N GLY A 186 28.71 -19.70 18.32
CA GLY A 186 28.89 -20.19 16.96
C GLY A 186 29.26 -19.12 15.94
N GLU A 187 30.54 -19.06 15.59
CA GLU A 187 31.05 -18.18 14.54
C GLU A 187 30.40 -18.64 13.24
N LEU A 188 29.42 -17.84 12.79
CA LEU A 188 29.18 -17.67 11.37
C LEU A 188 30.55 -17.32 10.79
N GLU A 189 31.17 -18.22 10.02
CA GLU A 189 32.35 -17.88 9.22
C GLU A 189 31.93 -16.68 8.38
N ILE A 190 32.33 -15.48 8.79
CA ILE A 190 32.31 -14.33 7.93
C ILE A 190 33.38 -14.68 6.90
N VAL A 191 32.95 -15.32 5.82
CA VAL A 191 33.76 -15.51 4.63
C VAL A 191 34.14 -14.09 4.23
N GLU A 192 35.35 -13.67 4.60
CA GLU A 192 35.96 -12.45 4.10
C GLU A 192 36.10 -12.66 2.59
N SER A 193 35.06 -12.28 1.85
CA SER A 193 35.12 -12.31 0.40
C SER A 193 36.23 -11.35 0.02
N THR A 194 37.31 -11.90 -0.54
CA THR A 194 38.44 -11.14 -1.08
C THR A 194 38.01 -10.19 -2.21
N HIS A 195 36.78 -10.36 -2.73
CA HIS A 195 36.15 -9.45 -3.66
C HIS A 195 35.64 -8.19 -2.97
N LYS A 196 36.22 -7.04 -3.37
CA LYS A 196 35.68 -5.71 -3.03
C LYS A 196 34.21 -5.64 -3.48
N PRO A 197 33.31 -5.04 -2.67
CA PRO A 197 31.91 -4.88 -3.05
C PRO A 197 31.81 -4.05 -4.33
N ASP A 198 31.20 -4.63 -5.36
CA ASP A 198 30.99 -3.99 -6.66
C ASP A 198 29.61 -3.33 -6.70
N LEU A 199 29.60 -2.00 -6.73
CA LEU A 199 28.38 -1.20 -6.80
C LEU A 199 27.60 -1.47 -8.11
N ALA A 200 28.28 -1.92 -9.17
CA ALA A 200 27.65 -2.27 -10.44
C ALA A 200 26.79 -3.53 -10.29
N LYS A 201 27.33 -4.57 -9.62
CA LYS A 201 26.59 -5.78 -9.27
C LYS A 201 25.42 -5.47 -8.33
N ALA A 202 25.61 -4.58 -7.35
CA ALA A 202 24.53 -4.13 -6.48
C ALA A 202 23.39 -3.45 -7.26
N TRP A 203 23.71 -2.61 -8.25
CA TRP A 203 22.71 -1.99 -9.13
C TRP A 203 22.01 -2.99 -10.06
N THR A 204 22.74 -3.95 -10.62
CA THR A 204 22.15 -5.02 -11.44
C THR A 204 21.21 -5.88 -10.60
N TYR A 205 21.60 -6.22 -9.37
CA TYR A 205 20.75 -6.93 -8.42
C TYR A 205 19.50 -6.11 -8.06
N PHE A 206 19.67 -4.83 -7.72
CA PHE A 206 18.55 -3.92 -7.46
C PHE A 206 17.61 -3.79 -8.67
N GLU A 207 18.15 -3.72 -9.89
CA GLU A 207 17.34 -3.69 -11.11
C GLU A 207 16.54 -4.99 -11.30
N HIS A 208 17.15 -6.16 -11.08
CA HIS A 208 16.44 -7.44 -11.15
C HIS A 208 15.34 -7.57 -10.08
N ILE A 209 15.56 -7.02 -8.89
CA ILE A 209 14.52 -6.98 -7.84
C ILE A 209 13.38 -6.03 -8.21
N THR A 210 13.71 -4.83 -8.66
CA THR A 210 12.72 -3.76 -8.87
C THR A 210 11.97 -3.89 -10.18
N LEU A 211 12.58 -4.51 -11.19
CA LEU A 211 12.01 -4.67 -12.52
C LEU A 211 12.06 -6.14 -12.91
N PRO A 212 10.92 -6.84 -12.82
CA PRO A 212 10.83 -8.23 -13.22
C PRO A 212 11.39 -8.42 -14.63
N ARG A 213 12.18 -9.49 -14.79
CA ARG A 213 12.77 -9.91 -16.05
C ARG A 213 12.37 -11.35 -16.30
N PHE A 214 12.44 -11.74 -17.57
CA PHE A 214 12.25 -13.13 -17.97
C PHE A 214 13.45 -13.63 -18.75
N ILE A 215 13.66 -14.94 -18.70
CA ILE A 215 14.73 -15.65 -19.38
C ILE A 215 14.43 -15.72 -20.88
N LEU A 216 15.39 -15.29 -21.70
CA LEU A 216 15.35 -15.46 -23.15
C LEU A 216 15.83 -16.85 -23.53
N LYS A 217 14.88 -17.74 -23.83
CA LYS A 217 15.19 -19.01 -24.48
C LYS A 217 15.78 -18.71 -25.86
N ASP A 218 17.05 -19.07 -26.07
CA ASP A 218 17.72 -18.96 -27.37
C ASP A 218 16.92 -19.77 -28.39
N LYS A 219 16.21 -19.04 -29.26
CA LYS A 219 15.54 -19.65 -30.41
C LYS A 219 16.66 -20.08 -31.34
N GLY A 220 16.90 -21.39 -31.39
CA GLY A 220 17.90 -21.95 -32.29
C GLY A 220 17.80 -21.36 -33.71
N PRO A 221 18.89 -21.41 -34.49
CA PRO A 221 19.02 -20.71 -35.78
C PRO A 221 17.93 -21.02 -36.82
N GLU A 222 17.11 -22.04 -36.59
CA GLU A 222 15.96 -22.40 -37.42
C GLU A 222 14.76 -21.43 -37.28
N GLY A 223 14.69 -20.61 -36.22
CA GLY A 223 13.54 -19.73 -35.95
C GLY A 223 13.49 -18.39 -36.71
N GLU A 224 14.59 -17.95 -37.32
CA GLU A 224 14.67 -16.61 -37.92
C GLU A 224 14.24 -16.52 -39.39
N ARG A 225 14.11 -17.66 -40.08
CA ARG A 225 13.84 -17.65 -41.52
C ARG A 225 12.34 -17.63 -41.84
N SER A 226 11.92 -16.49 -42.40
CA SER A 226 10.77 -16.33 -43.32
C SER A 226 9.37 -16.30 -42.70
N GLY A 227 8.79 -15.10 -42.66
CA GLY A 227 7.35 -14.91 -42.48
C GLY A 227 6.94 -13.46 -42.66
N ASN A 228 5.92 -13.23 -43.48
CA ASN A 228 5.32 -11.91 -43.74
C ASN A 228 5.11 -11.10 -42.44
N CYS A 229 5.31 -9.78 -42.50
CA CYS A 229 5.17 -8.86 -41.36
C CYS A 229 3.83 -9.04 -40.61
N PHE A 230 2.75 -9.29 -41.34
CA PHE A 230 1.43 -9.55 -40.77
C PHE A 230 1.38 -10.85 -39.93
N ALA A 231 2.07 -11.91 -40.36
CA ALA A 231 2.17 -13.15 -39.60
C ALA A 231 3.00 -12.97 -38.32
N ARG A 232 3.99 -12.06 -38.30
CA ARG A 232 4.70 -11.68 -37.07
C ARG A 232 3.81 -10.90 -36.11
N MET A 233 2.98 -9.99 -36.63
CA MET A 233 2.03 -9.22 -35.81
C MET A 233 0.94 -10.11 -35.22
N MET A 234 0.32 -10.99 -36.03
CA MET A 234 -0.66 -11.96 -35.54
C MET A 234 -0.05 -12.98 -34.59
N ARG A 235 1.19 -13.46 -34.83
CA ARG A 235 1.89 -14.31 -33.83
C ARG A 235 2.11 -13.57 -32.51
N LYS A 236 2.43 -12.28 -32.51
CA LYS A 236 2.56 -11.50 -31.27
C LYS A 236 1.23 -11.34 -30.53
N VAL A 237 0.13 -11.20 -31.24
CA VAL A 237 -1.21 -11.09 -30.64
C VAL A 237 -1.74 -12.46 -30.18
N CYS A 238 -1.41 -13.55 -30.88
CA CYS A 238 -1.86 -14.90 -30.56
C CYS A 238 -0.92 -15.69 -29.62
N LYS A 239 0.29 -15.22 -29.33
CA LYS A 239 1.23 -15.81 -28.35
C LYS A 239 0.84 -15.54 -26.89
N GLY A 240 -0.43 -15.19 -26.64
CA GLY A 240 -0.91 -14.80 -25.32
C GLY A 240 -0.69 -15.84 -24.20
N ASP A 241 -0.39 -17.09 -24.56
CA ASP A 241 -0.23 -18.20 -23.61
C ASP A 241 1.21 -18.74 -23.50
N GLU A 242 2.20 -18.11 -24.15
CA GLU A 242 3.61 -18.51 -23.96
C GLU A 242 4.05 -18.06 -22.56
N GLN A 243 4.23 -19.01 -21.64
CA GLN A 243 4.78 -18.76 -20.31
C GLN A 243 6.28 -18.41 -20.46
N LEU A 244 6.59 -17.13 -20.25
CA LEU A 244 7.96 -16.65 -20.05
C LEU A 244 8.45 -17.08 -18.66
N ASP A 245 9.64 -17.66 -18.57
CA ASP A 245 10.22 -18.06 -17.28
C ASP A 245 10.80 -16.81 -16.61
N ARG A 246 10.33 -16.47 -15.41
CA ARG A 246 10.83 -15.33 -14.63
C ARG A 246 12.30 -15.56 -14.25
N ALA A 247 13.13 -14.54 -14.43
CA ALA A 247 14.51 -14.56 -13.96
C ALA A 247 14.57 -14.22 -12.47
N GLU A 248 15.30 -15.01 -11.68
CA GLU A 248 15.48 -14.76 -10.25
C GLU A 248 16.37 -13.53 -9.99
N PRO A 249 16.24 -12.87 -8.84
CA PRO A 249 17.12 -11.77 -8.46
C PRO A 249 18.60 -12.19 -8.41
N GLY A 250 19.40 -11.65 -9.32
CA GLY A 250 20.82 -11.99 -9.42
C GLY A 250 21.14 -13.11 -10.41
N GLU A 251 20.14 -13.61 -11.14
CA GLU A 251 20.36 -14.54 -12.26
C GLU A 251 21.34 -13.94 -13.28
N ASP A 252 22.51 -14.56 -13.39
CA ASP A 252 23.59 -14.13 -14.29
C ASP A 252 24.01 -15.18 -15.32
N GLU A 253 23.46 -16.40 -15.25
CA GLU A 253 23.84 -17.49 -16.15
C GLU A 253 23.12 -17.42 -17.50
N GLU A 254 21.88 -16.93 -17.51
CA GLU A 254 21.04 -16.88 -18.71
C GLU A 254 20.72 -15.44 -19.14
N LYS A 255 20.54 -15.23 -20.45
CA LYS A 255 20.19 -13.90 -20.97
C LYS A 255 18.78 -13.52 -20.52
N THR A 256 18.67 -12.44 -19.77
CA THR A 256 17.37 -11.94 -19.29
C THR A 256 16.88 -10.74 -20.09
N ARG A 257 15.56 -10.54 -20.14
CA ARG A 257 14.94 -9.36 -20.77
C ARG A 257 13.82 -8.81 -19.90
N LEU A 258 13.69 -7.49 -19.89
CA LEU A 258 12.57 -6.81 -19.25
C LEU A 258 11.24 -7.18 -19.91
N TYR A 259 10.22 -7.40 -19.08
CA TYR A 259 8.84 -7.53 -19.53
C TYR A 259 8.37 -6.28 -20.31
N SER A 260 7.54 -6.47 -21.32
CA SER A 260 7.04 -5.38 -22.16
C SER A 260 5.76 -4.79 -21.58
N PRO A 261 5.68 -3.49 -21.24
CA PRO A 261 4.51 -2.89 -20.58
C PRO A 261 3.17 -3.10 -21.32
N ILE A 262 3.21 -3.28 -22.64
CA ILE A 262 2.04 -3.42 -23.51
C ILE A 262 1.77 -4.88 -23.91
N PHE A 263 2.79 -5.74 -23.89
CA PHE A 263 2.74 -7.07 -24.51
C PHE A 263 2.99 -8.22 -23.53
N THR A 264 3.19 -7.93 -22.25
CA THR A 264 3.25 -8.99 -21.24
C THR A 264 1.91 -9.71 -21.15
N PRO A 265 1.90 -11.05 -21.21
CA PRO A 265 0.69 -11.84 -21.00
C PRO A 265 0.03 -11.52 -19.66
N LEU A 266 -1.30 -11.49 -19.64
CA LEU A 266 -2.05 -11.19 -18.40
C LEU A 266 -1.79 -12.22 -17.30
N SER A 267 -1.55 -13.49 -17.68
CA SER A 267 -1.18 -14.57 -16.77
C SER A 267 0.15 -14.33 -16.05
N GLN A 268 0.99 -13.43 -16.56
CA GLN A 268 2.31 -13.13 -16.00
C GLN A 268 2.39 -11.74 -15.39
N MET A 269 1.27 -11.02 -15.34
CA MET A 269 1.21 -9.75 -14.62
C MET A 269 1.34 -9.95 -13.10
N GLY A 270 1.17 -11.18 -12.62
CA GLY A 270 1.48 -11.58 -11.24
C GLY A 270 2.94 -11.35 -10.87
N ASP A 271 3.88 -11.44 -11.82
CA ASP A 271 5.32 -11.25 -11.57
C ASP A 271 5.69 -9.83 -11.11
N PHE A 272 4.81 -8.86 -11.34
CA PHE A 272 4.95 -7.48 -10.86
C PHE A 272 4.35 -7.27 -9.46
N GLY A 273 3.88 -8.34 -8.84
CA GLY A 273 3.13 -8.37 -7.59
C GLY A 273 1.66 -8.69 -7.84
N LEU A 274 1.10 -9.52 -6.96
CA LEU A 274 -0.29 -9.99 -6.98
C LEU A 274 -1.32 -8.87 -7.19
N GLY A 275 -1.12 -7.70 -6.56
CA GLY A 275 -2.01 -6.55 -6.70
C GLY A 275 -2.07 -5.98 -8.13
N ILE A 276 -0.95 -5.95 -8.86
CA ILE A 276 -0.89 -5.45 -10.24
C ILE A 276 -1.57 -6.45 -11.18
N GLY A 277 -1.28 -7.75 -11.01
CA GLY A 277 -1.94 -8.82 -11.75
C GLY A 277 -3.46 -8.79 -11.62
N LEU A 278 -3.96 -8.73 -10.37
CA LEU A 278 -5.40 -8.63 -10.10
C LEU A 278 -6.03 -7.34 -10.64
N TYR A 279 -5.33 -6.21 -10.57
CA TYR A 279 -5.81 -4.93 -11.09
C TYR A 279 -6.07 -4.98 -12.60
N PHE A 280 -5.08 -5.40 -13.40
CA PHE A 280 -5.23 -5.46 -14.86
C PHE A 280 -6.24 -6.54 -15.28
N SER A 281 -6.28 -7.66 -14.55
CA SER A 281 -7.27 -8.71 -14.76
C SER A 281 -8.70 -8.19 -14.55
N THR A 282 -8.90 -7.41 -13.49
CA THR A 282 -10.17 -6.72 -13.19
C THR A 282 -10.52 -5.70 -14.26
N LEU A 283 -9.57 -4.86 -14.68
CA LEU A 283 -9.79 -3.85 -15.71
C LEU A 283 -10.25 -4.48 -17.02
N ARG A 284 -9.64 -5.60 -17.44
CA ARG A 284 -10.06 -6.35 -18.63
C ARG A 284 -11.47 -6.90 -18.49
N ALA A 285 -11.81 -7.50 -17.35
CA ALA A 285 -13.15 -8.01 -17.09
C ALA A 285 -14.20 -6.89 -17.12
N ILE A 286 -13.91 -5.74 -16.50
CA ILE A 286 -14.77 -4.55 -16.53
C ILE A 286 -14.90 -4.00 -17.95
N ALA A 287 -13.81 -3.94 -18.73
CA ALA A 287 -13.85 -3.47 -20.12
C ALA A 287 -14.77 -4.35 -20.98
N ILE A 288 -14.69 -5.68 -20.84
CA ILE A 288 -15.58 -6.61 -21.55
C ILE A 288 -17.04 -6.44 -21.07
N MET A 289 -17.25 -6.36 -19.76
CA MET A 289 -18.59 -6.21 -19.17
C MET A 289 -19.27 -4.90 -19.59
N THR A 290 -18.52 -3.79 -19.53
CA THR A 290 -19.00 -2.46 -19.93
C THR A 290 -19.20 -2.37 -21.45
N PHE A 291 -18.38 -3.04 -22.26
CA PHE A 291 -18.61 -3.16 -23.69
C PHE A 291 -19.93 -3.89 -24.00
N LEU A 292 -20.18 -5.04 -23.36
CA LEU A 292 -21.43 -5.79 -23.53
C LEU A 292 -22.65 -4.99 -23.05
N ALA A 293 -22.54 -4.32 -21.90
CA ALA A 293 -23.56 -3.41 -21.40
C ALA A 293 -23.81 -2.25 -22.38
N GLY A 294 -22.75 -1.67 -22.95
CA GLY A 294 -22.84 -0.64 -23.98
C GLY A 294 -23.58 -1.13 -25.23
N CYS A 295 -23.24 -2.32 -25.72
CA CYS A 295 -23.92 -2.96 -26.86
C CYS A 295 -25.42 -3.16 -26.61
N MET A 296 -25.83 -3.57 -25.40
CA MET A 296 -27.25 -3.65 -25.05
C MET A 296 -27.94 -2.28 -25.04
N ASN A 297 -27.24 -1.24 -24.57
CA ASN A 297 -27.78 0.12 -24.49
C ASN A 297 -27.79 0.87 -25.83
N LEU A 298 -27.19 0.32 -26.90
CA LEU A 298 -27.29 0.92 -28.24
C LEU A 298 -28.75 1.08 -28.69
N TYR A 299 -29.64 0.15 -28.31
CA TYR A 299 -31.07 0.29 -28.59
C TYR A 299 -31.68 1.54 -27.92
N ASN A 300 -31.35 1.77 -26.65
CA ASN A 300 -31.83 2.95 -25.92
C ASN A 300 -31.26 4.24 -26.52
N MET A 301 -29.95 4.26 -26.84
CA MET A 301 -29.32 5.41 -27.50
C MET A 301 -29.96 5.71 -28.85
N TYR A 302 -30.28 4.68 -29.63
CA TYR A 302 -30.96 4.84 -30.91
C TYR A 302 -32.38 5.37 -30.74
N TYR A 303 -33.16 4.83 -29.78
CA TYR A 303 -34.51 5.32 -29.48
C TYR A 303 -34.51 6.78 -29.02
N PHE A 304 -33.62 7.17 -28.10
CA PHE A 304 -33.55 8.56 -27.64
C PHE A 304 -33.02 9.53 -28.69
N ASN A 305 -32.31 9.05 -29.70
CA ASN A 305 -31.92 9.83 -30.88
C ASN A 305 -33.01 9.84 -31.98
N SER A 306 -34.06 9.02 -31.86
CA SER A 306 -35.08 8.93 -32.88
C SER A 306 -35.94 10.21 -32.91
N PRO A 307 -36.50 10.57 -34.08
CA PRO A 307 -37.42 11.68 -34.18
C PRO A 307 -38.71 11.43 -33.39
N GLU A 308 -39.05 10.18 -33.08
CA GLU A 308 -40.24 9.83 -32.29
C GLU A 308 -40.11 10.34 -30.85
N TYR A 309 -38.92 10.24 -30.24
CA TYR A 309 -38.71 10.72 -28.88
C TYR A 309 -38.53 12.24 -28.79
N SER A 310 -37.75 12.83 -29.72
CA SER A 310 -37.24 14.20 -29.58
C SER A 310 -37.66 15.16 -30.69
N ASN A 311 -38.36 14.72 -31.74
CA ASN A 311 -38.67 15.52 -32.93
C ASN A 311 -37.46 16.28 -33.52
N GLY A 312 -36.22 15.86 -33.22
CA GLY A 312 -35.00 16.53 -33.68
C GLY A 312 -34.68 17.84 -32.95
N GLN A 313 -34.70 17.87 -31.61
CA GLN A 313 -34.39 19.06 -30.80
C GLN A 313 -33.10 19.78 -31.29
N PRO A 314 -33.20 21.03 -31.80
CA PRO A 314 -32.07 21.70 -32.44
C PRO A 314 -30.98 22.15 -31.46
N SER A 315 -31.26 22.06 -30.15
CA SER A 315 -30.46 22.66 -29.07
C SER A 315 -29.57 21.66 -28.31
N ILE A 316 -29.63 20.37 -28.64
CA ILE A 316 -28.86 19.35 -27.91
C ILE A 316 -27.46 19.24 -28.50
N SER A 317 -26.43 19.36 -27.64
CA SER A 317 -25.05 19.10 -28.04
C SER A 317 -24.86 17.67 -28.51
N ALA A 318 -24.05 17.42 -29.54
CA ALA A 318 -23.81 16.09 -30.10
C ALA A 318 -23.40 15.02 -29.05
N LEU A 319 -22.76 15.42 -27.95
CA LEU A 319 -22.35 14.53 -26.86
C LEU A 319 -23.53 14.03 -25.99
N LEU A 320 -24.64 14.76 -25.96
CA LEU A 320 -25.86 14.40 -25.24
C LEU A 320 -26.90 13.72 -26.15
N LEU A 321 -26.58 13.58 -27.44
CA LEU A 321 -27.44 12.94 -28.41
C LEU A 321 -27.58 11.44 -28.08
N GLY A 322 -28.82 10.95 -28.00
CA GLY A 322 -29.11 9.58 -27.53
C GLY A 322 -29.24 9.43 -26.01
N SER A 323 -29.26 10.53 -25.25
CA SER A 323 -29.63 10.53 -23.83
C SER A 323 -31.13 10.79 -23.63
N ALA A 324 -31.68 10.40 -22.48
CA ALA A 324 -33.08 10.63 -22.10
C ALA A 324 -33.38 12.11 -21.71
N LEU A 325 -32.56 13.05 -22.15
CA LEU A 325 -32.69 14.47 -21.80
C LEU A 325 -33.69 15.15 -22.74
N CYS A 326 -34.74 15.74 -22.16
CA CYS A 326 -35.76 16.46 -22.90
C CYS A 326 -35.58 17.98 -22.74
N THR A 327 -35.10 18.65 -23.78
CA THR A 327 -35.00 20.13 -23.80
C THR A 327 -36.27 20.80 -24.31
N GLU A 328 -37.10 20.09 -25.07
CA GLU A 328 -38.38 20.61 -25.56
C GLU A 328 -39.43 20.60 -24.45
N GLN A 329 -39.68 21.79 -23.93
CA GLN A 329 -40.60 22.03 -22.84
C GLN A 329 -41.59 23.11 -23.27
N GLU A 330 -42.88 22.82 -23.12
CA GLU A 330 -43.94 23.76 -23.44
C GLU A 330 -44.72 24.11 -22.17
N TRP A 331 -45.21 25.34 -22.11
CA TRP A 331 -46.13 25.79 -21.07
C TRP A 331 -47.55 25.40 -21.46
N VAL A 332 -48.13 24.43 -20.74
CA VAL A 332 -49.48 23.91 -21.01
C VAL A 332 -50.44 24.44 -19.94
N PRO A 333 -51.63 24.97 -20.32
CA PRO A 333 -52.58 25.49 -19.35
C PRO A 333 -53.09 24.37 -18.43
N CYS A 334 -53.01 24.60 -17.13
CA CYS A 334 -53.45 23.68 -16.09
C CYS A 334 -54.45 24.40 -15.16
N PRO A 335 -55.75 24.38 -15.48
CA PRO A 335 -56.76 25.10 -14.69
C PRO A 335 -56.97 24.52 -13.29
N THR A 336 -56.55 23.27 -13.06
CA THR A 336 -56.66 22.58 -11.76
C THR A 336 -55.38 22.68 -10.92
N CYS A 337 -54.32 23.29 -11.45
CA CYS A 337 -53.07 23.45 -10.73
C CYS A 337 -53.17 24.65 -9.78
N SER A 338 -52.90 24.44 -8.49
CA SER A 338 -52.60 25.52 -7.54
C SER A 338 -51.11 25.58 -7.24
N THR A 339 -50.65 26.71 -6.70
CA THR A 339 -49.27 26.86 -6.20
C THR A 339 -48.91 25.80 -5.17
N ASP A 340 -49.89 25.33 -4.39
CA ASP A 340 -49.70 24.33 -3.34
C ASP A 340 -49.31 22.95 -3.91
N ASN A 341 -49.66 22.67 -5.16
CA ASN A 341 -49.33 21.39 -5.81
C ASN A 341 -47.85 21.27 -6.22
N PHE A 342 -47.10 22.39 -6.30
CA PHE A 342 -45.75 22.42 -6.87
C PHE A 342 -44.63 22.71 -5.85
N GLY A 343 -44.96 23.01 -4.58
CA GLY A 343 -44.01 23.22 -3.50
C GLY A 343 -43.08 24.43 -3.70
N ASP A 344 -42.01 24.48 -2.88
CA ASP A 344 -40.99 25.53 -2.97
C ASP A 344 -40.22 25.42 -4.30
N GLY A 345 -40.34 26.44 -5.16
CA GLY A 345 -39.74 26.45 -6.50
C GLY A 345 -40.74 26.44 -7.67
N TYR A 346 -42.03 26.70 -7.40
CA TYR A 346 -43.08 26.76 -8.41
C TYR A 346 -42.76 27.74 -9.56
N ASP A 347 -42.02 28.83 -9.34
CA ASP A 347 -41.66 29.80 -10.39
C ASP A 347 -40.96 29.20 -11.61
N ARG A 348 -40.29 28.04 -11.46
CA ARG A 348 -39.60 27.36 -12.58
C ARG A 348 -40.50 26.37 -13.33
N ARG A 349 -41.64 25.97 -12.72
CA ARG A 349 -42.52 24.90 -13.21
C ARG A 349 -43.96 25.36 -13.44
N LEU A 350 -44.34 26.53 -12.91
CA LEU A 350 -45.66 27.14 -12.98
C LEU A 350 -45.49 28.63 -13.31
N THR A 351 -46.20 29.14 -14.30
CA THR A 351 -46.29 30.57 -14.59
C THR A 351 -47.75 30.97 -14.75
N ASN A 352 -48.12 32.18 -14.34
CA ASN A 352 -49.45 32.70 -14.61
C ASN A 352 -49.48 33.36 -16.01
N GLY A 353 -50.52 33.07 -16.78
CA GLY A 353 -50.74 33.67 -18.10
C GLY A 353 -52.22 33.86 -18.38
N THR A 354 -52.56 34.60 -19.42
CA THR A 354 -53.95 34.79 -19.85
C THR A 354 -54.24 33.93 -21.09
N SER A 355 -55.20 33.02 -21.00
CA SER A 355 -55.71 32.25 -22.15
C SER A 355 -57.20 32.53 -22.29
N GLY A 356 -57.63 33.06 -23.44
CA GLY A 356 -59.05 33.39 -23.66
C GLY A 356 -59.61 34.53 -22.79
N GLY A 357 -58.75 35.37 -22.20
CA GLY A 357 -59.14 36.49 -21.33
C GLY A 357 -59.24 36.15 -19.84
N GLU A 358 -59.08 34.89 -19.46
CA GLU A 358 -59.03 34.44 -18.06
C GLU A 358 -57.59 34.15 -17.62
N SER A 359 -57.28 34.43 -16.34
CA SER A 359 -55.98 34.13 -15.74
C SER A 359 -55.93 32.64 -15.43
N VAL A 360 -55.05 31.90 -16.12
CA VAL A 360 -54.89 30.46 -15.95
C VAL A 360 -53.42 30.16 -15.63
N PHE A 361 -53.17 29.22 -14.74
CA PHE A 361 -51.83 28.72 -14.53
C PHE A 361 -51.38 27.87 -15.71
N PHE A 362 -50.13 28.03 -16.11
CA PHE A 362 -49.46 27.17 -17.08
C PHE A 362 -48.41 26.36 -16.35
N ALA A 363 -48.42 25.04 -16.54
CA ALA A 363 -47.40 24.15 -16.03
C ALA A 363 -46.40 23.83 -17.14
N LYS A 364 -45.12 23.75 -16.79
CA LYS A 364 -44.07 23.38 -17.74
C LYS A 364 -44.11 21.87 -17.96
N GLN A 365 -44.53 21.46 -19.15
CA GLN A 365 -44.63 20.06 -19.56
C GLN A 365 -43.49 19.70 -20.52
N ASN A 366 -42.83 18.57 -20.28
CA ASN A 366 -41.90 18.00 -21.25
C ASN A 366 -42.71 17.43 -22.42
N GLN A 367 -42.40 17.86 -23.65
CA GLN A 367 -43.12 17.41 -24.85
C GLN A 367 -42.56 16.09 -25.42
N CYS A 368 -41.45 15.58 -24.89
CA CYS A 368 -40.91 14.30 -25.33
C CYS A 368 -41.86 13.14 -25.02
N GLU A 369 -41.96 12.20 -25.95
CA GLU A 369 -42.81 11.03 -25.78
C GLU A 369 -42.35 10.20 -24.58
N ARG A 370 -43.30 9.59 -23.86
CA ARG A 370 -42.97 8.69 -22.76
C ARG A 370 -42.23 7.47 -23.33
N PRO A 371 -41.07 7.11 -22.77
CA PRO A 371 -40.31 5.98 -23.30
C PRO A 371 -41.15 4.69 -23.25
N PRO A 372 -41.13 3.87 -24.30
CA PRO A 372 -41.87 2.63 -24.33
C PRO A 372 -41.32 1.65 -23.29
N PHE A 373 -42.15 0.70 -22.87
CA PHE A 373 -41.78 -0.32 -21.89
C PHE A 373 -40.49 -1.07 -22.26
N VAL A 374 -40.23 -1.26 -23.56
CA VAL A 374 -39.03 -1.94 -24.09
C VAL A 374 -37.73 -1.26 -23.63
N VAL A 375 -37.68 0.08 -23.59
CA VAL A 375 -36.50 0.83 -23.12
C VAL A 375 -36.21 0.53 -21.65
N GLY A 376 -37.27 0.46 -20.84
CA GLY A 376 -37.18 0.03 -19.44
C GLY A 376 -36.64 -1.39 -19.30
N MET A 377 -37.13 -2.32 -20.12
CA MET A 377 -36.65 -3.71 -20.13
C MET A 377 -35.17 -3.84 -20.51
N VAL A 378 -34.67 -3.03 -21.46
CA VAL A 378 -33.25 -2.99 -21.82
C VAL A 378 -32.39 -2.48 -20.66
N ASN A 379 -32.85 -1.46 -19.93
CA ASN A 379 -32.16 -0.97 -18.73
C ASN A 379 -32.10 -2.03 -17.63
N TYR A 380 -33.21 -2.70 -17.34
CA TYR A 380 -33.25 -3.81 -16.38
C TYR A 380 -32.36 -4.98 -16.83
N GLY A 381 -32.38 -5.32 -18.12
CA GLY A 381 -31.50 -6.34 -18.70
C GLY A 381 -30.02 -5.99 -18.53
N THR A 382 -29.65 -4.73 -18.76
CA THR A 382 -28.28 -4.22 -18.53
C THR A 382 -27.90 -4.32 -17.06
N LEU A 383 -28.78 -3.91 -16.14
CA LEU A 383 -28.53 -4.01 -14.71
C LEU A 383 -28.30 -5.46 -14.28
N MET A 384 -29.13 -6.39 -14.78
CA MET A 384 -28.95 -7.83 -14.51
C MET A 384 -27.66 -8.37 -15.10
N LEU A 385 -27.29 -7.96 -16.32
CA LEU A 385 -25.99 -8.30 -16.92
C LEU A 385 -24.84 -7.83 -16.03
N VAL A 386 -24.89 -6.62 -15.51
CA VAL A 386 -23.84 -6.09 -14.61
C VAL A 386 -23.80 -6.87 -13.30
N ILE A 387 -24.94 -7.17 -12.67
CA ILE A 387 -24.98 -7.97 -11.42
C ILE A 387 -24.38 -9.36 -11.64
N VAL A 388 -24.80 -10.05 -12.69
CA VAL A 388 -24.30 -11.38 -13.06
C VAL A 388 -22.82 -11.31 -13.45
N GLY A 389 -22.42 -10.30 -14.22
CA GLY A 389 -21.04 -10.04 -14.60
C GLY A 389 -20.14 -9.80 -13.38
N MET A 390 -20.60 -9.03 -12.39
CA MET A 390 -19.87 -8.80 -11.13
C MET A 390 -19.70 -10.10 -10.33
N PHE A 391 -20.72 -10.97 -10.31
CA PHE A 391 -20.61 -12.29 -9.69
C PHE A 391 -19.55 -13.17 -10.40
N PHE A 392 -19.57 -13.24 -11.73
CA PHE A 392 -18.56 -13.99 -12.49
C PHE A 392 -17.17 -13.37 -12.35
N MET A 393 -17.06 -12.05 -12.34
CA MET A 393 -15.80 -11.33 -12.11
C MET A 393 -15.23 -11.65 -10.74
N HIS A 394 -16.04 -11.71 -9.69
CA HIS A 394 -15.59 -12.11 -8.36
C HIS A 394 -15.04 -13.55 -8.35
N GLN A 395 -15.73 -14.49 -9.00
CA GLN A 395 -15.24 -15.87 -9.14
C GLN A 395 -13.95 -15.94 -9.96
N TYR A 396 -13.85 -15.15 -11.03
CA TYR A 396 -12.66 -15.06 -11.87
C TYR A 396 -11.47 -14.49 -11.10
N GLN A 397 -11.65 -13.38 -10.38
CA GLN A 397 -10.63 -12.78 -9.52
C GLN A 397 -10.14 -13.78 -8.47
N LYS A 398 -11.03 -14.51 -7.79
CA LYS A 398 -10.63 -15.51 -6.80
C LYS A 398 -9.78 -16.63 -7.40
N ARG A 399 -10.06 -17.05 -8.63
CA ARG A 399 -9.24 -18.05 -9.34
C ARG A 399 -7.87 -17.49 -9.73
N GLN A 400 -7.82 -16.23 -10.15
CA GLN A 400 -6.57 -15.57 -10.50
C GLN A 400 -5.72 -15.28 -9.27
N GLU A 401 -6.34 -14.92 -8.16
CA GLU A 401 -5.69 -14.75 -6.86
C GLU A 401 -5.00 -16.04 -6.44
N ILE A 402 -5.71 -17.18 -6.45
CA ILE A 402 -5.11 -18.49 -6.13
C ILE A 402 -3.95 -18.82 -7.07
N ALA A 403 -4.10 -18.57 -8.37
CA ALA A 403 -3.05 -18.87 -9.34
C ALA A 403 -1.79 -18.00 -9.12
N PHE A 404 -1.96 -16.71 -8.82
CA PHE A 404 -0.84 -15.81 -8.55
C PHE A 404 -0.19 -16.09 -7.19
N ASP A 405 -0.98 -16.48 -6.19
CA ASP A 405 -0.50 -16.87 -4.87
C ASP A 405 0.32 -18.16 -4.93
N GLU A 406 -0.13 -19.17 -5.70
CA GLU A 406 0.63 -20.41 -5.93
C GLU A 406 1.97 -20.18 -6.66
N ASP A 407 2.11 -19.08 -7.40
CA ASP A 407 3.34 -18.71 -8.12
C ASP A 407 4.32 -17.89 -7.23
N GLU A 408 3.85 -17.25 -6.16
CA GLU A 408 4.66 -16.46 -5.23
C GLU A 408 4.90 -17.24 -3.94
N GLN A 409 6.12 -17.75 -3.72
CA GLN A 409 6.45 -18.40 -2.44
C GLN A 409 6.51 -17.35 -1.32
N THR A 410 5.58 -17.44 -0.38
CA THR A 410 5.52 -16.57 0.80
C THR A 410 5.77 -17.38 2.07
N THR A 411 6.07 -16.69 3.18
CA THR A 411 6.17 -17.36 4.49
C THR A 411 4.83 -17.97 4.95
N GLN A 412 3.72 -17.49 4.40
CA GLN A 412 2.36 -17.91 4.74
C GLN A 412 2.10 -19.34 4.25
N ASP A 413 2.61 -19.73 3.08
CA ASP A 413 2.46 -21.08 2.49
C ASP A 413 3.04 -22.19 3.38
N TYR A 414 4.04 -21.83 4.18
CA TYR A 414 4.73 -22.75 5.08
C TYR A 414 4.26 -22.63 6.52
N SER A 415 3.38 -21.67 6.84
CA SER A 415 3.06 -21.32 8.22
C SER A 415 1.58 -21.47 8.56
N ILE A 416 1.30 -21.93 9.78
CA ILE A 416 -0.03 -21.95 10.38
C ILE A 416 -0.07 -21.11 11.63
N VAL A 417 -1.26 -20.61 11.98
CA VAL A 417 -1.52 -19.92 13.24
C VAL A 417 -2.59 -20.65 14.05
N ILE A 418 -2.26 -20.90 15.31
CA ILE A 418 -3.15 -21.50 16.29
C ILE A 418 -3.73 -20.37 17.15
N LYS A 419 -5.03 -20.10 17.03
CA LYS A 419 -5.69 -18.92 17.64
C LYS A 419 -6.33 -19.18 19.01
N ASN A 420 -6.19 -20.39 19.56
CA ASN A 420 -6.77 -20.78 20.86
C ASN A 420 -5.88 -21.73 21.70
N PRO A 421 -4.56 -21.49 21.81
CA PRO A 421 -3.68 -22.32 22.62
C PRO A 421 -4.16 -22.35 24.09
N PRO A 422 -3.88 -23.44 24.83
CA PRO A 422 -3.98 -23.42 26.28
C PRO A 422 -3.05 -22.35 26.86
N ALA A 423 -3.53 -21.56 27.82
CA ALA A 423 -2.82 -20.37 28.34
C ALA A 423 -1.42 -20.67 28.92
N ASP A 424 -1.19 -21.90 29.34
CA ASP A 424 0.06 -22.42 29.92
C ASP A 424 0.99 -23.09 28.90
N ALA A 425 0.58 -23.22 27.63
CA ALA A 425 1.38 -23.81 26.56
C ALA A 425 2.37 -22.79 25.97
N THR A 426 3.31 -22.31 26.78
CA THR A 426 4.32 -21.31 26.41
C THR A 426 5.60 -21.90 25.83
N GLU A 427 5.81 -23.21 25.97
CA GLU A 427 7.04 -23.90 25.52
C GLU A 427 6.96 -24.27 24.03
N PRO A 428 7.84 -23.73 23.16
CA PRO A 428 7.81 -24.01 21.72
C PRO A 428 8.13 -25.47 21.37
N ASP A 429 8.93 -26.14 22.19
CA ASP A 429 9.33 -27.55 21.98
C ASP A 429 8.14 -28.50 22.12
N GLU A 430 7.18 -28.20 23.00
CA GLU A 430 5.94 -28.97 23.15
C GLU A 430 5.14 -28.95 21.83
N TRP A 431 5.01 -27.77 21.22
CA TRP A 431 4.32 -27.62 19.94
C TRP A 431 5.04 -28.35 18.82
N LYS A 432 6.37 -28.23 18.74
CA LYS A 432 7.19 -28.96 17.77
C LYS A 432 6.97 -30.48 17.90
N GLN A 433 7.11 -31.02 19.12
CA GLN A 433 6.92 -32.43 19.38
C GLN A 433 5.50 -32.89 19.02
N PHE A 434 4.48 -32.09 19.34
CA PHE A 434 3.09 -32.39 18.98
C PHE A 434 2.92 -32.57 17.47
N PHE A 435 3.42 -31.64 16.64
CA PHE A 435 3.25 -31.74 15.20
C PHE A 435 4.10 -32.86 14.57
N GLU A 436 5.35 -33.03 14.99
CA GLU A 436 6.23 -34.07 14.45
C GLU A 436 5.80 -35.48 14.86
N THR A 437 5.17 -35.65 16.05
CA THR A 437 4.72 -36.97 16.52
C THR A 437 3.37 -37.38 15.92
N ASN A 438 2.45 -36.43 15.69
CA ASN A 438 1.08 -36.74 15.29
C ASN A 438 0.83 -36.67 13.78
N PHE A 439 1.78 -36.17 12.99
CA PHE A 439 1.66 -36.05 11.55
C PHE A 439 2.87 -36.66 10.84
N ASP A 440 2.61 -37.66 9.99
CA ASP A 440 3.65 -38.33 9.21
C ASP A 440 4.30 -37.38 8.21
N ASN A 441 5.64 -37.42 8.12
CA ASN A 441 6.47 -36.62 7.19
C ASN A 441 6.33 -35.11 7.34
N VAL A 442 5.97 -34.62 8.53
CA VAL A 442 5.92 -33.19 8.84
C VAL A 442 7.12 -32.84 9.72
N HIS A 443 7.91 -31.87 9.28
CA HIS A 443 9.02 -31.31 10.06
C HIS A 443 8.73 -29.83 10.38
N VAL A 444 8.89 -29.46 11.66
CA VAL A 444 8.70 -28.07 12.11
C VAL A 444 10.04 -27.36 12.16
N THR A 445 10.21 -26.37 11.29
CA THR A 445 11.43 -25.56 11.18
C THR A 445 11.47 -24.46 12.25
N CYS A 446 10.34 -23.78 12.48
CA CYS A 446 10.24 -22.70 13.45
C CYS A 446 8.91 -22.75 14.19
N CYS A 447 8.92 -22.46 15.49
CA CYS A 447 7.73 -22.31 16.30
C CYS A 447 7.86 -21.04 17.14
N THR A 448 6.93 -20.10 16.96
CA THR A 448 6.89 -18.85 17.72
C THR A 448 5.59 -18.79 18.51
N VAL A 449 5.71 -18.74 19.84
CA VAL A 449 4.57 -18.59 20.74
C VAL A 449 4.35 -17.11 21.04
N GLY A 450 3.24 -16.58 20.53
CA GLY A 450 2.71 -15.28 20.93
C GLY A 450 2.16 -15.34 22.36
N VAL A 451 2.47 -14.32 23.14
CA VAL A 451 2.03 -14.17 24.53
C VAL A 451 1.23 -12.88 24.70
N ASP A 452 0.41 -12.79 25.75
CA ASP A 452 -0.46 -11.64 26.05
C ASP A 452 0.31 -10.41 26.59
N ASN A 453 1.32 -9.94 25.86
CA ASN A 453 2.21 -8.85 26.25
C ASN A 453 1.94 -7.54 25.47
N ASP A 454 0.71 -7.30 25.00
CA ASP A 454 0.33 -6.13 24.20
C ASP A 454 0.77 -4.81 24.85
N LEU A 455 0.63 -4.69 26.17
CA LEU A 455 1.04 -3.49 26.91
C LEU A 455 2.55 -3.25 26.89
N LEU A 456 3.35 -4.31 26.90
CA LEU A 456 4.81 -4.25 26.79
C LEU A 456 5.20 -3.81 25.39
N VAL A 457 4.64 -4.45 24.36
CA VAL A 457 4.89 -4.12 22.94
C VAL A 457 4.52 -2.66 22.66
N ARG A 458 3.34 -2.20 23.07
CA ARG A 458 2.91 -0.80 22.93
C ARG A 458 3.87 0.16 23.64
N SER A 459 4.33 -0.18 24.84
CA SER A 459 5.28 0.67 25.59
C SER A 459 6.66 0.72 24.90
N LEU A 460 7.11 -0.39 24.29
CA LEU A 460 8.35 -0.44 23.50
C LEU A 460 8.26 0.40 22.22
N VAL A 461 7.12 0.35 21.51
CA VAL A 461 6.88 1.17 20.32
C VAL A 461 6.82 2.66 20.71
N GLU A 462 6.13 3.00 21.80
CA GLU A 462 6.09 4.37 22.31
C GLU A 462 7.48 4.87 22.68
N ARG A 463 8.30 4.04 23.34
CA ARG A 463 9.72 4.32 23.62
C ARG A 463 10.51 4.60 22.34
N ARG A 464 10.36 3.77 21.29
CA ARG A 464 11.04 3.97 20.01
C ARG A 464 10.64 5.29 19.34
N ARG A 465 9.33 5.62 19.36
CA ARG A 465 8.83 6.91 18.85
C ARG A 465 9.44 8.09 19.62
N MET A 466 9.50 8.01 20.95
CA MET A 466 10.12 9.06 21.76
C MET A 466 11.60 9.23 21.46
N LEU A 467 12.34 8.14 21.25
CA LEU A 467 13.76 8.21 20.86
C LEU A 467 13.95 8.88 19.50
N ILE A 468 13.11 8.58 18.51
CA ILE A 468 13.15 9.23 17.19
C ILE A 468 12.84 10.73 17.32
N LEU A 469 11.81 11.10 18.11
CA LEU A 469 11.49 12.50 18.36
C LEU A 469 12.63 13.25 19.05
N LEU A 470 13.31 12.60 20.00
CA LEU A 470 14.50 13.17 20.66
C LEU A 470 15.67 13.29 19.69
N GLN A 471 15.92 12.27 18.86
CA GLN A 471 16.97 12.29 17.84
C GLN A 471 16.76 13.42 16.84
N ASN A 472 15.53 13.63 16.38
CA ASN A 472 15.18 14.70 15.44
C ASN A 472 15.22 16.10 16.08
N ALA A 473 15.03 16.18 17.41
CA ALA A 473 15.06 17.45 18.14
C ALA A 473 16.48 17.85 18.59
N LEU A 474 17.47 16.96 18.46
CA LEU A 474 18.86 17.18 18.87
C LEU A 474 19.76 17.37 17.63
N PRO A 475 20.88 18.10 17.77
CA PRO A 475 21.87 18.19 16.68
C PRO A 475 22.38 16.79 16.28
N PRO A 476 22.61 16.53 14.98
CA PRO A 476 23.15 15.25 14.51
C PRO A 476 24.49 14.95 15.20
N GLY A 477 24.71 13.69 15.58
CA GLY A 477 25.91 13.26 16.32
C GLY A 477 25.82 13.43 17.85
N THR A 478 24.74 13.99 18.38
CA THR A 478 24.51 14.01 19.83
C THR A 478 24.25 12.60 20.35
N ASP A 479 25.04 12.15 21.34
CA ASP A 479 24.83 10.87 22.01
C ASP A 479 23.51 10.85 22.80
N LEU A 480 22.70 9.81 22.56
CA LEU A 480 21.38 9.58 23.18
C LEU A 480 21.47 8.90 24.56
N SER A 481 22.65 8.87 25.19
CA SER A 481 22.79 8.35 26.54
C SER A 481 21.94 9.13 27.56
N VAL A 482 21.41 8.40 28.54
CA VAL A 482 20.49 8.93 29.57
C VAL A 482 21.11 10.13 30.31
N MET A 483 22.43 10.10 30.56
CA MET A 483 23.14 11.18 31.24
C MET A 483 23.27 12.44 30.39
N ASN A 484 23.56 12.29 29.10
CA ASN A 484 23.64 13.42 28.16
C ASN A 484 22.26 14.05 27.95
N LEU A 485 21.23 13.23 27.75
CA LEU A 485 19.84 13.71 27.64
C LEU A 485 19.37 14.43 28.91
N ALA A 486 19.71 13.91 30.10
CA ALA A 486 19.39 14.57 31.36
C ALA A 486 20.10 15.93 31.51
N LYS A 487 21.37 16.01 31.11
CA LYS A 487 22.17 17.24 31.14
C LYS A 487 21.61 18.29 30.16
N ILE A 488 21.32 17.88 28.92
CA ILE A 488 20.73 18.75 27.88
C ILE A 488 19.34 19.23 28.33
N GLY A 489 18.48 18.30 28.78
CA GLY A 489 17.15 18.61 29.29
C GLY A 489 17.19 19.60 30.47
N GLY A 490 18.12 19.40 31.41
CA GLY A 490 18.32 20.29 32.56
C GLY A 490 18.77 21.69 32.17
N ASN A 491 19.68 21.80 31.19
CA ASN A 491 20.13 23.10 30.67
C ASN A 491 19.00 23.85 29.96
N ILE A 492 18.21 23.16 29.12
CA ILE A 492 17.03 23.73 28.46
C ILE A 492 16.01 24.21 29.51
N LEU A 493 15.76 23.41 30.54
CA LEU A 493 14.76 23.75 31.58
C LEU A 493 15.17 25.00 32.39
N ARG A 494 16.45 25.14 32.70
CA ARG A 494 17.00 26.32 33.41
C ARG A 494 16.93 27.59 32.58
N GLY A 495 17.08 27.47 31.26
CA GLY A 495 17.01 28.60 30.33
C GLY A 495 15.60 29.07 29.97
N ARG A 496 14.54 28.31 30.30
CA ARG A 496 13.18 28.63 29.87
C ARG A 496 12.58 29.83 30.60
N SER A 497 12.18 30.84 29.84
CA SER A 497 11.32 31.93 30.32
C SER A 497 9.92 31.44 30.68
N TRP A 498 9.16 32.24 31.44
CA TRP A 498 7.80 31.87 31.86
C TRP A 498 6.85 31.60 30.68
N LEU A 499 6.95 32.35 29.58
CA LEU A 499 6.19 32.11 28.34
C LEU A 499 6.55 30.77 27.69
N GLN A 500 7.84 30.42 27.67
CA GLN A 500 8.28 29.13 27.12
C GLN A 500 7.81 27.95 27.96
N ARG A 501 7.61 28.12 29.27
CA ARG A 501 6.99 27.09 30.12
C ARG A 501 5.52 26.87 29.76
N PHE A 502 4.80 27.93 29.40
CA PHE A 502 3.41 27.82 28.93
C PHE A 502 3.33 27.13 27.57
N ILE A 503 4.20 27.50 26.61
CA ILE A 503 4.25 26.83 25.29
C ILE A 503 4.63 25.34 25.43
N ALA A 504 5.55 25.01 26.34
CA ALA A 504 5.94 23.63 26.61
C ALA A 504 4.79 22.76 27.17
N ALA A 505 3.73 23.37 27.72
CA ALA A 505 2.54 22.64 28.14
C ALA A 505 1.68 22.18 26.94
N ILE A 506 1.77 22.88 25.80
CA ILE A 506 1.01 22.56 24.57
C ILE A 506 1.85 21.66 23.66
N VAL A 507 3.14 21.97 23.50
CA VAL A 507 4.06 21.22 22.63
C VAL A 507 5.21 20.68 23.49
N PRO A 508 5.29 19.35 23.72
CA PRO A 508 6.32 18.77 24.57
C PRO A 508 7.69 18.93 23.92
N GLY A 509 8.64 19.54 24.63
CA GLY A 509 10.01 19.69 24.20
C GLY A 509 10.89 18.49 24.61
N VAL A 510 12.20 18.63 24.37
CA VAL A 510 13.23 17.65 24.77
C VAL A 510 13.11 17.21 26.25
N PRO A 511 13.00 18.11 27.25
CA PRO A 511 12.91 17.68 28.64
C PRO A 511 11.59 16.93 28.96
N GLU A 512 10.46 17.32 28.36
CA GLU A 512 9.18 16.62 28.53
C GLU A 512 9.23 15.20 27.93
N ASN A 513 9.78 15.08 26.72
CA ASN A 513 9.92 13.79 26.04
C ASN A 513 10.92 12.87 26.76
N PHE A 514 12.02 13.42 27.29
CA PHE A 514 12.95 12.68 28.13
C PHE A 514 12.30 12.20 29.44
N GLY A 515 11.53 13.05 30.11
CA GLY A 515 10.78 12.66 31.31
C GLY A 515 9.82 11.50 31.04
N LYS A 516 9.08 11.55 29.93
CA LYS A 516 8.23 10.44 29.46
C LYS A 516 9.04 9.18 29.16
N LEU A 517 10.20 9.31 28.52
CA LEU A 517 11.08 8.19 28.21
C LEU A 517 11.57 7.46 29.46
N VAL A 518 11.91 8.19 30.54
CA VAL A 518 12.31 7.58 31.82
C VAL A 518 11.15 6.79 32.44
N VAL A 519 9.95 7.36 32.44
CA VAL A 519 8.74 6.66 32.94
C VAL A 519 8.45 5.41 32.10
N LEU A 520 8.58 5.50 30.77
CA LEU A 520 8.40 4.37 29.87
C LEU A 520 9.43 3.27 30.11
N ASN A 521 10.70 3.61 30.33
CA ASN A 521 11.75 2.62 30.64
C ASN A 521 11.43 1.86 31.94
N ALA A 522 11.02 2.56 32.99
CA ALA A 522 10.61 1.93 34.25
C ALA A 522 9.38 1.01 34.05
N LYS A 523 8.38 1.48 33.28
CA LYS A 523 7.20 0.70 32.93
C LYS A 523 7.55 -0.56 32.12
N ILE A 524 8.43 -0.45 31.13
CA ILE A 524 8.92 -1.57 30.31
C ILE A 524 9.63 -2.59 31.20
N GLN A 525 10.47 -2.14 32.12
CA GLN A 525 11.17 -3.05 33.04
C GLN A 525 10.19 -3.82 33.93
N GLY A 526 9.17 -3.15 34.47
CA GLY A 526 8.13 -3.80 35.26
C GLY A 526 7.29 -4.80 34.46
N LEU A 527 6.92 -4.43 33.22
CA LEU A 527 6.17 -5.30 32.33
C LEU A 527 7.02 -6.52 31.88
N ALA A 528 8.31 -6.34 31.59
CA ALA A 528 9.19 -7.42 31.14
C ALA A 528 9.40 -8.54 32.18
N GLN A 529 9.12 -8.27 33.46
CA GLN A 529 9.20 -9.26 34.55
C GLN A 529 7.90 -10.05 34.75
N MET A 530 6.81 -9.69 34.05
CA MET A 530 5.55 -10.40 34.18
C MET A 530 5.57 -11.70 33.37
N GLU A 531 4.97 -12.75 33.92
CA GLU A 531 4.64 -13.95 33.16
C GLU A 531 3.37 -13.69 32.34
N TYR A 532 3.41 -14.07 31.07
CA TYR A 532 2.33 -13.85 30.12
C TYR A 532 1.79 -15.18 29.63
N SER A 533 0.46 -15.30 29.55
CA SER A 533 -0.19 -16.48 28.96
C SER A 533 0.00 -16.50 27.45
N SER A 534 0.05 -17.71 26.88
CA SER A 534 0.04 -17.87 25.41
C SER A 534 -1.31 -17.47 24.82
N THR A 535 -1.27 -16.91 23.61
CA THR A 535 -2.45 -16.36 22.91
C THR A 535 -2.56 -16.88 21.50
N ASN A 536 -1.45 -16.86 20.77
CA ASN A 536 -1.33 -17.33 19.40
C ASN A 536 -0.07 -18.17 19.29
N VAL A 537 -0.06 -19.21 18.45
CA VAL A 537 1.17 -19.97 18.15
C VAL A 537 1.33 -20.05 16.65
N PHE A 538 2.47 -19.60 16.16
CA PHE A 538 2.84 -19.65 14.76
C PHE A 538 3.80 -20.80 14.56
N VAL A 539 3.48 -21.70 13.64
CA VAL A 539 4.29 -22.89 13.35
C VAL A 539 4.62 -22.89 11.88
N THR A 540 5.90 -22.88 11.55
CA THR A 540 6.42 -22.92 10.18
C THR A 540 7.01 -24.29 9.92
N PHE A 541 6.57 -24.90 8.82
CA PHE A 541 6.98 -26.22 8.37
C PHE A 541 8.06 -26.13 7.31
N GLU A 542 8.84 -27.20 7.16
CA GLU A 542 9.86 -27.30 6.12
C GLU A 542 9.26 -27.35 4.71
N THR A 543 8.05 -27.92 4.57
CA THR A 543 7.38 -28.07 3.28
C THR A 543 5.94 -27.56 3.35
N GLU A 544 5.50 -26.92 2.26
CA GLU A 544 4.11 -26.50 2.05
C GLU A 544 3.14 -27.68 2.14
N ARG A 545 3.55 -28.85 1.64
CA ARG A 545 2.76 -30.09 1.76
C ARG A 545 2.49 -30.44 3.23
N GLY A 546 3.48 -30.28 4.10
CA GLY A 546 3.34 -30.50 5.54
C GLY A 546 2.34 -29.51 6.16
N GLN A 547 2.43 -28.24 5.78
CA GLN A 547 1.46 -27.20 6.17
C GLN A 547 0.03 -27.56 5.76
N ARG A 548 -0.20 -27.89 4.48
CA ARG A 548 -1.53 -28.22 3.94
C ARG A 548 -2.09 -29.49 4.56
N GLN A 549 -1.23 -30.48 4.85
CA GLN A 549 -1.61 -31.70 5.56
C GLN A 549 -2.13 -31.38 6.97
N VAL A 550 -1.41 -30.55 7.72
CA VAL A 550 -1.82 -30.14 9.07
C VAL A 550 -3.11 -29.30 9.02
N LEU A 551 -3.22 -28.32 8.11
CA LEU A 551 -4.41 -27.50 7.94
C LEU A 551 -5.65 -28.34 7.62
N SER A 552 -5.56 -29.24 6.64
CA SER A 552 -6.70 -30.09 6.25
C SER A 552 -7.13 -31.04 7.38
N ALA A 553 -6.19 -31.54 8.17
CA ALA A 553 -6.46 -32.45 9.27
C ALA A 553 -7.00 -31.77 10.54
N LEU A 554 -6.65 -30.50 10.76
CA LEU A 554 -7.07 -29.67 11.91
C LEU A 554 -8.13 -28.63 11.56
N SER A 555 -8.60 -28.58 10.31
CA SER A 555 -9.66 -27.67 9.87
C SER A 555 -11.02 -28.10 10.46
N VAL A 556 -11.35 -27.51 11.62
CA VAL A 556 -12.64 -27.72 12.30
C VAL A 556 -13.44 -26.43 12.33
N GLY A 557 -14.76 -26.52 12.13
CA GLY A 557 -15.64 -25.36 12.22
C GLY A 557 -15.53 -24.63 13.57
N SER A 558 -15.48 -23.28 13.52
CA SER A 558 -15.26 -22.42 14.70
C SER A 558 -16.18 -22.70 15.89
N ILE A 559 -17.42 -23.16 15.66
CA ILE A 559 -18.36 -23.50 16.74
C ILE A 559 -17.92 -24.78 17.49
N ALA A 560 -17.42 -25.78 16.76
CA ALA A 560 -16.92 -27.01 17.35
C ALA A 560 -15.67 -26.75 18.20
N VAL A 561 -14.78 -25.87 17.72
CA VAL A 561 -13.59 -25.44 18.48
C VAL A 561 -13.98 -24.69 19.75
N LYS A 562 -14.91 -23.72 19.67
CA LYS A 562 -15.40 -22.98 20.86
C LYS A 562 -16.06 -23.89 21.90
N ARG A 563 -16.73 -24.95 21.47
CA ARG A 563 -17.34 -25.96 22.35
C ARG A 563 -16.38 -27.10 22.74
N ASN A 564 -15.14 -27.05 22.26
CA ASN A 564 -14.14 -28.11 22.41
C ASN A 564 -14.69 -29.51 22.08
N LYS A 565 -15.41 -29.64 20.94
CA LYS A 565 -16.08 -30.89 20.57
C LYS A 565 -15.06 -31.91 20.04
N ILE A 566 -14.52 -32.71 20.95
CA ILE A 566 -13.46 -33.70 20.70
C ILE A 566 -13.81 -34.69 19.58
N SER A 567 -15.10 -35.05 19.41
CA SER A 567 -15.53 -36.02 18.39
C SER A 567 -15.34 -35.56 16.94
N CYS A 568 -15.04 -34.28 16.71
CA CYS A 568 -14.82 -33.74 15.37
C CYS A 568 -13.38 -33.92 14.87
N VAL A 569 -12.47 -34.37 15.73
CA VAL A 569 -11.05 -34.51 15.44
C VAL A 569 -10.60 -35.91 15.88
N LYS A 570 -9.63 -36.49 15.16
CA LYS A 570 -9.04 -37.77 15.55
C LYS A 570 -8.33 -37.62 16.90
N LYS A 571 -8.30 -38.69 17.70
CA LYS A 571 -7.70 -38.63 19.05
C LYS A 571 -6.21 -38.24 19.04
N GLU A 572 -5.48 -38.65 18.00
CA GLU A 572 -4.06 -38.31 17.78
C GLU A 572 -3.86 -36.80 17.51
N HIS A 573 -4.83 -36.14 16.89
CA HIS A 573 -4.74 -34.70 16.57
C HIS A 573 -5.22 -33.79 17.71
N LEU A 574 -5.54 -34.33 18.90
CA LEU A 574 -5.94 -33.53 20.06
C LEU A 574 -4.71 -33.05 20.83
N PHE A 575 -4.57 -31.74 20.97
CA PHE A 575 -3.48 -31.19 21.77
C PHE A 575 -3.65 -31.59 23.23
N ARG A 576 -2.58 -32.15 23.83
CA ARG A 576 -2.59 -32.78 25.18
C ARG A 576 -3.74 -33.79 25.38
N GLY A 577 -4.23 -34.41 24.30
CA GLY A 577 -5.28 -35.42 24.31
C GLY A 577 -6.71 -34.92 24.59
N ASN A 578 -6.92 -33.61 24.84
CA ASN A 578 -8.24 -33.09 25.25
C ASN A 578 -8.66 -31.78 24.58
N LYS A 579 -7.77 -31.11 23.82
CA LYS A 579 -8.04 -29.80 23.26
C LYS A 579 -8.13 -29.85 21.74
N VAL A 580 -9.25 -29.34 21.22
CA VAL A 580 -9.44 -29.05 19.80
C VAL A 580 -8.82 -27.69 19.49
N LEU A 581 -7.80 -27.68 18.63
CA LEU A 581 -7.12 -26.48 18.18
C LEU A 581 -7.92 -25.77 17.08
N LYS A 582 -7.88 -24.44 17.09
CA LYS A 582 -8.32 -23.57 16.00
C LYS A 582 -7.07 -23.21 15.20
N VAL A 583 -6.84 -23.97 14.15
CA VAL A 583 -5.74 -23.74 13.22
C VAL A 583 -6.29 -23.04 11.99
N ASP A 584 -5.74 -21.88 11.70
CA ASP A 584 -5.96 -21.16 10.45
C ASP A 584 -4.58 -21.02 9.76
N GLU A 585 -4.58 -20.71 8.47
CA GLU A 585 -3.37 -20.27 7.76
C GLU A 585 -2.84 -18.97 8.38
N ALA A 586 -1.51 -18.84 8.48
CA ALA A 586 -0.90 -17.67 9.11
C ALA A 586 -0.81 -16.50 8.12
N ASP A 587 -1.31 -15.32 8.51
CA ASP A 587 -1.10 -14.10 7.72
C ASP A 587 0.40 -13.75 7.65
N GLU A 588 0.84 -13.10 6.57
CA GLU A 588 2.23 -12.63 6.44
C GLU A 588 2.69 -11.80 7.64
N PRO A 589 3.94 -11.96 8.13
CA PRO A 589 4.44 -11.24 9.31
C PRO A 589 4.35 -9.70 9.22
N SER A 590 4.43 -9.17 7.99
CA SER A 590 4.31 -7.74 7.65
C SER A 590 2.88 -7.22 7.82
N THR A 591 1.89 -8.08 7.64
CA THR A 591 0.46 -7.75 7.72
C THR A 591 -0.07 -7.91 9.15
N VAL A 592 0.55 -8.76 9.97
CA VAL A 592 0.16 -8.97 11.37
C VAL A 592 0.40 -7.71 12.21
N ARG A 593 -0.66 -7.22 12.86
CA ARG A 593 -0.59 -6.10 13.80
C ARG A 593 -0.29 -6.60 15.21
N TRP A 594 0.99 -6.75 15.51
CA TRP A 594 1.48 -7.26 16.80
C TRP A 594 1.00 -6.46 18.02
N GLU A 595 0.69 -5.17 17.89
CA GLU A 595 0.18 -4.31 18.98
C GLU A 595 -1.27 -4.64 19.41
N ASP A 596 -2.01 -5.35 18.56
CA ASP A 596 -3.45 -5.62 18.68
C ASP A 596 -3.78 -7.12 18.55
N LEU A 597 -2.76 -7.97 18.45
CA LEU A 597 -2.87 -9.40 18.18
C LEU A 597 -3.73 -10.11 19.24
N ASN A 598 -3.58 -9.71 20.51
CA ASN A 598 -4.25 -10.33 21.65
C ASN A 598 -5.57 -9.67 22.05
N ALA A 599 -5.98 -8.60 21.34
CA ALA A 599 -7.22 -7.91 21.65
C ALA A 599 -8.44 -8.87 21.59
N PRO A 600 -9.24 -8.98 22.66
CA PRO A 600 -10.33 -9.93 22.69
C PRO A 600 -11.41 -9.56 21.69
N PHE A 601 -12.00 -10.57 21.03
CA PHE A 601 -13.01 -10.39 19.98
C PHE A 601 -14.17 -9.45 20.38
N ARG A 602 -14.62 -9.50 21.64
CA ARG A 602 -15.67 -8.61 22.16
C ARG A 602 -15.24 -7.14 22.19
N ALA A 603 -13.98 -6.86 22.52
CA ALA A 603 -13.44 -5.50 22.51
C ALA A 603 -13.31 -4.98 21.07
N ARG A 604 -12.83 -5.82 20.15
CA ARG A 604 -12.75 -5.49 18.72
C ARG A 604 -14.11 -5.11 18.14
N ILE A 605 -15.13 -5.97 18.33
CA ILE A 605 -16.50 -5.67 17.88
C ILE A 605 -17.03 -4.37 18.51
N LYS A 606 -16.82 -4.18 19.83
CA LYS A 606 -17.28 -2.97 20.52
C LYS A 606 -16.65 -1.71 19.92
N GLN A 607 -15.34 -1.72 19.66
CA GLN A 607 -14.63 -0.60 19.06
C GLN A 607 -15.14 -0.32 17.65
N VAL A 608 -15.21 -1.33 16.78
CA VAL A 608 -15.71 -1.20 15.40
C VAL A 608 -17.17 -0.71 15.38
N ALA A 609 -18.02 -1.19 16.28
CA ALA A 609 -19.41 -0.73 16.38
C ALA A 609 -19.49 0.76 16.78
N ILE A 610 -18.68 1.19 17.75
CA ILE A 610 -18.63 2.59 18.20
C ILE A 610 -18.14 3.50 17.08
N THR A 611 -17.04 3.17 16.41
CA THR A 611 -16.49 4.00 15.33
C THR A 611 -17.39 4.02 14.09
N THR A 612 -18.08 2.92 13.79
CA THR A 612 -19.11 2.87 12.73
C THR A 612 -20.31 3.73 13.10
N PHE A 613 -20.75 3.71 14.35
CA PHE A 613 -21.81 4.59 14.84
C PHE A 613 -21.41 6.07 14.71
N VAL A 614 -20.20 6.44 15.15
CA VAL A 614 -19.66 7.81 14.98
C VAL A 614 -19.59 8.20 13.51
N THR A 615 -19.22 7.27 12.63
CA THR A 615 -19.22 7.48 11.17
C THR A 615 -20.63 7.79 10.66
N CYS A 616 -21.64 7.02 11.06
CA CYS A 616 -23.04 7.28 10.69
C CYS A 616 -23.53 8.64 11.21
N CYS A 617 -23.18 9.02 12.44
CA CYS A 617 -23.48 10.35 12.98
C CYS A 617 -22.80 11.46 12.17
N ALA A 618 -21.55 11.28 11.76
CA ALA A 618 -20.84 12.24 10.92
C ALA A 618 -21.50 12.39 9.54
N VAL A 619 -21.96 11.29 8.93
CA VAL A 619 -22.73 11.33 7.67
C VAL A 619 -24.02 12.14 7.86
N ALA A 620 -24.79 11.87 8.91
CA ALA A 620 -26.03 12.59 9.18
C ALA A 620 -25.78 14.09 9.45
N LEU A 621 -24.72 14.43 10.18
CA LEU A 621 -24.32 15.81 10.43
C LEU A 621 -23.94 16.54 9.15
N VAL A 622 -23.15 15.91 8.27
CA VAL A 622 -22.77 16.49 6.97
C VAL A 622 -23.99 16.68 6.09
N ALA A 623 -24.91 15.71 6.05
CA ALA A 623 -26.17 15.84 5.32
C ALA A 623 -26.99 17.06 5.81
N PHE A 624 -27.06 17.26 7.13
CA PHE A 624 -27.71 18.42 7.73
C PHE A 624 -27.02 19.74 7.37
N ILE A 625 -25.69 19.79 7.41
CA ILE A 625 -24.93 20.99 7.02
C ILE A 625 -25.16 21.31 5.53
N VAL A 626 -25.14 20.31 4.66
CA VAL A 626 -25.41 20.47 3.22
C VAL A 626 -26.82 21.01 2.99
N GLN A 627 -27.82 20.53 3.75
CA GLN A 627 -29.18 21.06 3.72
C GLN A 627 -29.23 22.55 4.13
N LEU A 628 -28.51 22.94 5.19
CA LEU A 628 -28.42 24.34 5.61
C LEU A 628 -27.73 25.21 4.54
N CYS A 629 -26.63 24.73 3.95
CA CYS A 629 -25.92 25.45 2.88
C CYS A 629 -26.79 25.62 1.63
N ARG A 630 -27.60 24.62 1.27
CA ARG A 630 -28.57 24.73 0.17
C ARG A 630 -29.60 25.83 0.42
N GLY A 631 -30.03 26.04 1.67
CA GLY A 631 -30.94 27.13 2.01
C GLY A 631 -30.41 28.52 1.65
N VAL A 632 -29.09 28.66 1.46
CA VAL A 632 -28.43 29.89 0.99
C VAL A 632 -28.24 29.88 -0.53
N ASP A 633 -27.56 28.86 -1.07
CA ASP A 633 -27.36 28.66 -2.51
C ASP A 633 -27.00 27.18 -2.78
N VAL A 634 -27.41 26.66 -3.94
CA VAL A 634 -27.03 25.34 -4.45
C VAL A 634 -25.51 25.22 -4.60
N ILE A 635 -24.84 26.32 -4.98
CA ILE A 635 -23.39 26.35 -5.15
C ILE A 635 -22.69 26.08 -3.80
N PHE A 636 -23.17 26.65 -2.71
CA PHE A 636 -22.60 26.41 -1.37
C PHE A 636 -22.80 24.95 -0.92
N GLY A 637 -23.94 24.33 -1.26
CA GLY A 637 -24.16 22.90 -1.03
C GLY A 637 -23.12 22.02 -1.73
N ALA A 638 -22.81 22.32 -3.00
CA ALA A 638 -21.79 21.58 -3.75
C ALA A 638 -20.38 21.76 -3.16
N TYR A 639 -20.01 22.98 -2.75
CA TYR A 639 -18.73 23.23 -2.07
C TYR A 639 -18.63 22.50 -0.73
N ALA A 640 -19.71 22.50 0.06
CA ALA A 640 -19.75 21.75 1.32
C ALA A 640 -19.50 20.25 1.09
N ILE A 641 -20.18 19.63 0.13
CA ILE A 641 -19.97 18.22 -0.22
C ILE A 641 -18.50 17.97 -0.61
N ALA A 642 -17.92 18.81 -1.47
CA ALA A 642 -16.53 18.67 -1.92
C ALA A 642 -15.53 18.76 -0.75
N ILE A 643 -15.68 19.76 0.12
CA ILE A 643 -14.83 19.95 1.31
C ILE A 643 -14.93 18.74 2.24
N PHE A 644 -16.13 18.28 2.56
CA PHE A 644 -16.31 17.15 3.47
C PHE A 644 -15.81 15.83 2.87
N ASN A 645 -15.96 15.61 1.56
CA ASN A 645 -15.37 14.45 0.88
C ASN A 645 -13.84 14.45 0.89
N ALA A 646 -13.20 15.63 0.96
CA ALA A 646 -11.75 15.77 1.09
C ALA A 646 -11.26 15.58 2.54
N VAL A 647 -12.01 16.09 3.53
CA VAL A 647 -11.62 16.02 4.95
C VAL A 647 -11.93 14.65 5.57
N PHE A 648 -13.03 14.01 5.17
CA PHE A 648 -13.51 12.79 5.82
C PHE A 648 -12.50 11.62 5.84
N PRO A 649 -11.69 11.34 4.80
CA PRO A 649 -10.67 10.30 4.88
C PRO A 649 -9.68 10.47 6.04
N VAL A 650 -9.30 11.70 6.38
CA VAL A 650 -8.42 11.99 7.53
C VAL A 650 -9.13 11.65 8.83
N PHE A 651 -10.39 12.06 8.95
CA PHE A 651 -11.24 11.72 10.10
C PHE A 651 -11.45 10.21 10.25
N ALA A 652 -11.75 9.50 9.16
CA ALA A 652 -11.92 8.05 9.14
C ALA A 652 -10.61 7.33 9.54
N LYS A 653 -9.45 7.83 9.12
CA LYS A 653 -8.14 7.29 9.54
C LYS A 653 -7.94 7.42 11.06
N ILE A 654 -8.34 8.54 11.65
CA ILE A 654 -8.28 8.74 13.10
C ILE A 654 -9.20 7.74 13.82
N LEU A 655 -10.45 7.59 13.34
CA LEU A 655 -11.40 6.63 13.92
C LEU A 655 -10.90 5.18 13.83
N THR A 656 -10.43 4.76 12.66
CA THR A 656 -9.95 3.38 12.46
C THR A 656 -8.67 3.10 13.26
N ASN A 657 -7.83 4.10 13.54
CA ASN A 657 -6.67 3.93 14.44
C ASN A 657 -7.08 3.67 15.91
N MET A 658 -8.34 3.91 16.30
CA MET A 658 -8.87 3.57 17.62
C MET A 658 -9.41 2.12 17.70
N GLU A 659 -9.47 1.42 16.57
CA GLU A 659 -9.92 0.04 16.48
C GLU A 659 -8.73 -0.92 16.58
N ALA A 660 -8.90 -2.00 17.34
CA ALA A 660 -7.93 -3.09 17.37
C ALA A 660 -8.25 -4.08 16.24
N HIS A 661 -7.26 -4.31 15.38
CA HIS A 661 -7.32 -5.26 14.26
C HIS A 661 -6.14 -6.23 14.36
N ALA A 662 -6.35 -7.52 14.09
CA ALA A 662 -5.26 -8.49 14.13
C ALA A 662 -4.32 -8.38 12.91
N ALA A 663 -4.87 -7.97 11.77
CA ALA A 663 -4.15 -7.77 10.52
C ALA A 663 -4.34 -6.34 9.99
N GLU A 664 -3.36 -5.83 9.24
CA GLU A 664 -3.43 -4.53 8.59
C GLU A 664 -4.45 -4.54 7.44
N GLY A 665 -4.66 -5.68 6.77
CA GLY A 665 -5.72 -5.87 5.77
C GLY A 665 -7.11 -5.59 6.35
N ASP A 666 -7.44 -6.16 7.51
CA ASP A 666 -8.71 -5.91 8.21
C ASP A 666 -8.92 -4.44 8.56
N LYS A 667 -7.84 -3.78 9.02
CA LYS A 667 -7.85 -2.35 9.33
C LYS A 667 -8.10 -1.50 8.08
N GLN A 668 -7.42 -1.80 6.98
CA GLN A 668 -7.58 -1.11 5.71
C GLN A 668 -8.99 -1.32 5.14
N ALA A 669 -9.54 -2.53 5.23
CA ALA A 669 -10.91 -2.83 4.85
C ALA A 669 -11.92 -2.03 5.67
N SER A 670 -11.71 -1.95 6.99
CA SER A 670 -12.53 -1.13 7.91
C SER A 670 -12.46 0.37 7.58
N LEU A 671 -11.28 0.89 7.24
CA LEU A 671 -11.07 2.27 6.79
C LEU A 671 -11.79 2.53 5.45
N TYR A 672 -11.59 1.64 4.48
CA TYR A 672 -12.18 1.77 3.15
C TYR A 672 -13.71 1.72 3.22
N PHE A 673 -14.28 0.79 3.99
CA PHE A 673 -15.72 0.70 4.18
C PHE A 673 -16.33 2.00 4.70
N LYS A 674 -15.71 2.65 5.70
CA LYS A 674 -16.18 3.94 6.23
C LYS A 674 -16.12 5.05 5.17
N ILE A 675 -15.01 5.14 4.44
CA ILE A 675 -14.85 6.14 3.36
C ILE A 675 -15.88 5.90 2.25
N ALA A 676 -16.07 4.65 1.85
CA ALA A 676 -17.04 4.27 0.81
C ALA A 676 -18.47 4.57 1.26
N LEU A 677 -18.85 4.18 2.49
CA LEU A 677 -20.16 4.47 3.06
C LEU A 677 -20.44 5.98 3.08
N PHE A 678 -19.47 6.78 3.57
CA PHE A 678 -19.60 8.23 3.61
C PHE A 678 -19.78 8.84 2.22
N ARG A 679 -18.91 8.46 1.27
CA ARG A 679 -18.97 8.97 -0.10
C ARG A 679 -20.25 8.56 -0.81
N TRP A 680 -20.68 7.31 -0.64
CA TRP A 680 -21.91 6.80 -1.26
C TRP A 680 -23.13 7.54 -0.72
N VAL A 681 -23.28 7.67 0.61
CA VAL A 681 -24.43 8.37 1.18
C VAL A 681 -24.40 9.86 0.81
N ASN A 682 -23.28 10.56 0.99
CA ASN A 682 -23.23 12.00 0.75
C ASN A 682 -23.27 12.37 -0.74
N THR A 683 -22.66 11.57 -1.61
CA THR A 683 -22.56 11.90 -3.04
C THR A 683 -23.74 11.34 -3.84
N ALA A 684 -24.29 10.18 -3.48
CA ALA A 684 -25.44 9.62 -4.20
C ALA A 684 -26.76 10.03 -3.56
N ILE A 685 -26.94 9.79 -2.26
CA ILE A 685 -28.22 9.97 -1.59
C ILE A 685 -28.46 11.43 -1.25
N VAL A 686 -27.53 12.06 -0.51
CA VAL A 686 -27.67 13.46 -0.11
C VAL A 686 -27.65 14.35 -1.32
N PHE A 687 -26.82 14.12 -2.35
CA PHE A 687 -26.91 14.91 -3.58
C PHE A 687 -28.27 14.75 -4.28
N SER A 688 -28.82 13.54 -4.38
CA SER A 688 -30.09 13.32 -5.09
C SER A 688 -31.28 13.91 -4.35
N ILE A 689 -31.40 13.68 -3.05
CA ILE A 689 -32.49 14.25 -2.22
C ILE A 689 -32.27 15.75 -2.04
N VAL A 690 -31.00 16.08 -1.79
CA VAL A 690 -30.36 17.38 -1.63
C VAL A 690 -30.71 18.39 -2.69
N VAL A 691 -30.14 18.10 -3.86
CA VAL A 691 -29.90 19.02 -4.98
C VAL A 691 -30.97 18.85 -6.05
N VAL A 692 -31.42 17.62 -6.29
CA VAL A 692 -32.40 17.31 -7.35
C VAL A 692 -33.84 17.42 -6.85
N GLY A 693 -34.10 16.99 -5.60
CA GLY A 693 -35.34 17.31 -4.88
C GLY A 693 -35.39 18.80 -4.58
#